data_AF-A0A554VDP2-F1
#
_entry.id   AF-A0A554VDP2-F1
#
_cell.length_a   1.000
_cell.length_b   1.000
_cell.length_c   1.000
_cell.angle_alpha   90.00
_cell.angle_beta   90.00
_cell.angle_gamma   90.00
#
_symmetry.space_group_name_H-M   'P 1'
#
loop_
_entity.id
_entity.type
_entity.pdbx_description
1 polymer ?
#
loop_
_entity_poly.entity_id
_entity_poly.type
_entity_poly.pdbx_seq_one_letter_code
_entity_poly.pdbx_strand_id
1 'polypeptide(L)'
;MRKMEIAGKSNKIRIYGAGGHSQVIREVLEENGYEVTETFDDKPSGRHYASKNVTSGARGNLKEFPHEGHPVIVAVGINAERAEIAGFLKSDFEKAIHQSAIIAPTAKIGEGTVVFAGAIIQPNTVIGKHVIINTAASIDHDNVIGDYAHISPKAALCGHVEVGEGSHVGVGAVVIPKVKIGKWCTIGAGTVVLKDVPDYSTVVGNPGKIIKTKQPEMSLNNTPKSSDVTFIGSGISSSFTILHFLDLIEGSKDQRKININIIDKYEEFHTGIPYGGRSGFSVHLITSLKNFLPEPELGKFIRWLNNNKNWLIDELKKDGGQLSLEWISTHAAKIENNEWEDLFIPRRFFGWYINEKVKTRLEDFKIQGLINVNYINQEVVDLEKTEHSYIVSLKDKKTIVSEKVILSVGSLPVNHLWKNEDLIEEDNMLFINDPYKPELKKTLNKIGSFLEKKPSQKVNVLIVGANASGLEMLYKLNDIESITSHINKFMFLSTQGLLPDSVIDEEQRKEYTPFNLQALAKENNVTAKGIAEATFKDLDYADEMHLGAASTVDIISKAFGSLLGKLSPQELKKFACHYGNEIGRRQRCAGYHYSKVIDGLKEEGRFHHIAGRFTNIIKTENNEYSLEYLDTQSGQNKISEESVHLVINCVGSTNLTKNNIPELLKNLIDKGYCKPNDSKIGFDVNEALESKENLHIVGPLLAGNTFEGKAVWHVEHCGRIIWLSHVLSQKINDYFFENTELKEDC
;
A
#
# COMPACT_ATOMS: atom_id res chain seq x y z
N MET A 1 54.50 27.02 -19.01
CA MET A 1 53.36 27.43 -18.16
C MET A 1 53.80 27.36 -16.71
N ARG A 2 53.58 28.43 -15.94
CA ARG A 2 54.10 28.62 -14.57
C ARG A 2 53.59 27.51 -13.65
N LYS A 3 54.51 26.79 -12.98
CA LYS A 3 54.21 26.11 -11.73
C LYS A 3 53.80 27.19 -10.73
N MET A 4 52.54 27.20 -10.29
CA MET A 4 52.19 27.92 -9.07
C MET A 4 52.79 27.13 -7.91
N GLU A 5 53.79 27.72 -7.26
CA GLU A 5 54.15 27.36 -5.90
C GLU A 5 52.94 27.64 -5.00
N ILE A 6 52.52 26.65 -4.22
CA ILE A 6 51.71 26.88 -3.03
C ILE A 6 52.53 26.40 -1.84
N ALA A 7 53.35 27.31 -1.31
CA ALA A 7 53.75 27.29 0.08
C ALA A 7 52.65 28.00 0.88
N GLY A 8 51.92 27.26 1.74
CA GLY A 8 51.01 27.84 2.73
C GLY A 8 49.70 27.07 2.90
N LYS A 9 49.55 26.41 4.07
CA LYS A 9 48.37 25.71 4.61
C LYS A 9 47.65 24.73 3.66
N SER A 10 47.70 23.45 4.01
CA SER A 10 46.78 22.42 3.48
C SER A 10 45.33 22.96 3.52
N ASN A 11 44.71 23.10 2.35
CA ASN A 11 43.30 23.44 2.26
C ASN A 11 42.51 22.20 2.66
N LYS A 12 41.81 22.27 3.79
CA LYS A 12 41.06 21.14 4.31
C LYS A 12 39.69 21.07 3.65
N ILE A 13 39.26 19.85 3.37
CA ILE A 13 37.96 19.60 2.73
C ILE A 13 37.32 18.34 3.30
N ARG A 14 36.01 18.23 3.17
CA ARG A 14 35.22 17.05 3.55
C ARG A 14 34.53 16.48 2.33
N ILE A 15 34.30 15.18 2.32
CA ILE A 15 33.57 14.51 1.25
C ILE A 15 32.26 13.94 1.79
N TYR A 16 31.16 14.16 1.07
CA TYR A 16 29.89 13.49 1.32
C TYR A 16 29.62 12.48 0.20
N GLY A 17 29.68 11.20 0.53
CA GLY A 17 29.63 10.05 -0.36
C GLY A 17 30.91 9.22 -0.25
N ALA A 18 30.79 7.93 -0.01
CA ALA A 18 31.91 7.00 0.16
C ALA A 18 31.94 5.87 -0.86
N GLY A 19 31.20 5.97 -1.96
CA GLY A 19 31.21 5.02 -3.09
C GLY A 19 32.41 5.18 -4.02
N GLY A 20 32.50 4.38 -5.09
CA GLY A 20 33.65 4.43 -6.03
C GLY A 20 33.90 5.81 -6.67
N HIS A 21 32.84 6.59 -6.93
CA HIS A 21 32.96 7.95 -7.45
C HIS A 21 33.77 8.89 -6.53
N SER A 22 33.65 8.70 -5.22
CA SER A 22 34.38 9.50 -4.21
C SER A 22 35.89 9.33 -4.28
N GLN A 23 36.38 8.19 -4.76
CA GLN A 23 37.81 7.93 -4.86
C GLN A 23 38.46 8.79 -5.94
N VAL A 24 37.79 8.89 -7.09
CA VAL A 24 38.28 9.73 -8.20
C VAL A 24 38.27 11.20 -7.78
N ILE A 25 37.27 11.65 -7.02
CA ILE A 25 37.21 13.03 -6.50
C ILE A 25 38.31 13.28 -5.48
N ARG A 26 38.54 12.33 -4.57
CA ARG A 26 39.62 12.41 -3.57
C ARG A 26 40.97 12.60 -4.24
N GLU A 27 41.28 11.84 -5.29
CA GLU A 27 42.53 11.99 -6.04
C GLU A 27 42.66 13.40 -6.63
N VAL A 28 41.61 13.92 -7.27
CA VAL A 28 41.59 15.31 -7.79
C VAL A 28 41.87 16.34 -6.69
N LEU A 29 41.29 16.15 -5.50
CA LEU A 29 41.47 17.06 -4.37
C LEU A 29 42.90 16.98 -3.81
N GLU A 30 43.41 15.78 -3.59
CA GLU A 30 44.74 15.54 -3.03
C GLU A 30 45.85 16.02 -3.99
N GLU A 31 45.70 15.82 -5.30
CA GLU A 31 46.61 16.37 -6.33
C GLU A 31 46.62 17.90 -6.36
N ASN A 32 45.50 18.52 -6.02
CA ASN A 32 45.36 19.97 -5.88
C ASN A 32 45.84 20.51 -4.52
N GLY A 33 46.43 19.66 -3.68
CA GLY A 33 46.96 20.02 -2.37
C GLY A 33 45.90 20.16 -1.28
N TYR A 34 44.70 19.61 -1.47
CA TYR A 34 43.70 19.53 -0.41
C TYR A 34 43.93 18.31 0.49
N GLU A 35 43.66 18.48 1.78
CA GLU A 35 43.58 17.37 2.74
C GLU A 35 42.12 17.02 2.99
N VAL A 36 41.74 15.79 2.62
CA VAL A 36 40.40 15.27 2.90
C VAL A 36 40.32 14.81 4.35
N THR A 37 39.72 15.65 5.18
CA THR A 37 39.64 15.47 6.64
C THR A 37 38.64 14.41 7.06
N GLU A 38 37.45 14.40 6.46
CA GLU A 38 36.34 13.52 6.83
C GLU A 38 35.61 13.03 5.58
N THR A 39 35.03 11.83 5.67
CA THR A 39 34.13 11.29 4.65
C THR A 39 32.83 10.87 5.31
N PHE A 40 31.70 11.35 4.80
CA PHE A 40 30.37 11.00 5.30
C PHE A 40 29.65 10.12 4.29
N ASP A 41 28.85 9.16 4.75
CA ASP A 41 27.94 8.40 3.89
C ASP A 41 26.70 7.99 4.68
N ASP A 42 25.51 8.08 4.08
CA ASP A 42 24.27 7.68 4.76
C ASP A 42 24.19 6.16 5.00
N LYS A 43 25.02 5.38 4.30
CA LYS A 43 25.20 3.94 4.50
C LYS A 43 26.69 3.61 4.66
N PRO A 44 27.33 3.94 5.80
CA PRO A 44 28.77 3.74 6.00
C PRO A 44 29.25 2.29 5.84
N SER A 45 28.34 1.33 6.04
CA SER A 45 28.59 -0.11 5.84
C SER A 45 28.71 -0.50 4.35
N GLY A 46 28.13 0.28 3.44
CA GLY A 46 28.18 0.08 1.99
C GLY A 46 29.31 0.85 1.28
N ARG A 47 30.27 1.40 2.03
CA ARG A 47 31.37 2.21 1.48
C ARG A 47 32.26 1.40 0.54
N HIS A 48 32.91 2.10 -0.40
CA HIS A 48 34.02 1.56 -1.16
C HIS A 48 35.19 1.21 -0.23
N TYR A 49 35.90 0.11 -0.50
CA TYR A 49 36.97 -0.39 0.38
C TYR A 49 38.13 0.61 0.57
N ALA A 50 38.37 1.48 -0.42
CA ALA A 50 39.40 2.51 -0.36
C ALA A 50 38.98 3.78 0.40
N SER A 51 37.69 3.94 0.73
CA SER A 51 37.19 5.06 1.53
C SER A 51 37.62 4.93 2.98
N LYS A 52 38.39 5.90 3.47
CA LYS A 52 38.89 5.97 4.85
C LYS A 52 38.05 6.95 5.68
N ASN A 53 38.04 6.76 7.00
CA ASN A 53 37.39 7.66 7.97
C ASN A 53 35.93 7.98 7.60
N VAL A 54 35.16 6.94 7.27
CA VAL A 54 33.75 7.09 6.87
C VAL A 54 32.84 7.07 8.10
N THR A 55 32.12 8.17 8.30
CA THR A 55 31.11 8.33 9.35
C THR A 55 29.71 8.47 8.75
N SER A 56 28.68 8.44 9.60
CA SER A 56 27.29 8.55 9.18
C SER A 56 26.99 9.89 8.51
N GLY A 57 26.26 9.83 7.39
CA GLY A 57 25.74 11.00 6.68
C GLY A 57 24.57 11.68 7.40
N ALA A 58 24.13 12.79 6.81
CA ALA A 58 23.14 13.69 7.37
C ALA A 58 21.70 13.16 7.31
N ARG A 59 21.37 12.17 6.45
CA ARG A 59 19.98 11.66 6.36
C ARG A 59 19.53 10.95 7.64
N GLY A 60 20.47 10.35 8.39
CA GLY A 60 20.16 9.68 9.64
C GLY A 60 19.83 10.65 10.79
N ASN A 61 20.52 11.80 10.86
CA ASN A 61 20.25 12.85 11.84
C ASN A 61 20.78 14.20 11.34
N LEU A 62 19.92 14.95 10.63
CA LEU A 62 20.31 16.22 10.01
C LEU A 62 20.74 17.27 11.03
N LYS A 63 20.20 17.25 12.25
CA LYS A 63 20.51 18.26 13.29
C LYS A 63 21.90 18.08 13.90
N GLU A 64 22.35 16.84 14.02
CA GLU A 64 23.67 16.50 14.60
C GLU A 64 24.78 16.46 13.54
N PHE A 65 24.43 16.51 12.25
CA PHE A 65 25.42 16.59 11.20
C PHE A 65 26.24 17.89 11.33
N PRO A 66 27.59 17.84 11.25
CA PRO A 66 28.43 19.02 11.36
C PRO A 66 28.31 19.87 10.09
N HIS A 67 27.31 20.75 10.02
CA HIS A 67 27.12 21.61 8.85
C HIS A 67 28.25 22.64 8.70
N GLU A 68 28.75 23.17 9.81
CA GLU A 68 29.84 24.15 9.87
C GLU A 68 31.22 23.47 9.82
N GLY A 69 32.23 24.20 9.35
CA GLY A 69 33.61 23.71 9.28
C GLY A 69 34.19 23.81 7.86
N HIS A 70 35.05 22.85 7.50
CA HIS A 70 35.66 22.83 6.16
C HIS A 70 34.61 22.67 5.05
N PRO A 71 34.85 23.19 3.84
CA PRO A 71 33.95 22.98 2.72
C PRO A 71 33.71 21.50 2.40
N VAL A 72 32.59 21.22 1.74
CA VAL A 72 32.16 19.86 1.39
C VAL A 72 32.16 19.69 -0.13
N ILE A 73 32.54 18.49 -0.60
CA ILE A 73 32.23 18.02 -1.95
C ILE A 73 31.23 16.87 -1.84
N VAL A 74 30.08 17.00 -2.52
CA VAL A 74 29.10 15.91 -2.62
C VAL A 74 29.53 14.94 -3.71
N ALA A 75 30.22 13.88 -3.30
CA ALA A 75 30.77 12.83 -4.15
C ALA A 75 29.78 11.70 -4.45
N VAL A 76 28.56 12.06 -4.83
CA VAL A 76 27.48 11.12 -5.20
C VAL A 76 27.24 11.21 -6.70
N GLY A 77 27.42 10.09 -7.40
CA GLY A 77 27.28 10.03 -8.86
C GLY A 77 25.83 10.13 -9.37
N ILE A 78 24.85 9.73 -8.55
CA ILE A 78 23.43 9.81 -8.89
C ILE A 78 22.96 11.26 -8.76
N ASN A 79 22.54 11.87 -9.87
CA ASN A 79 22.18 13.31 -9.94
C ASN A 79 21.11 13.71 -8.92
N ALA A 80 20.05 12.92 -8.78
CA ALA A 80 18.95 13.23 -7.87
C ALA A 80 19.38 13.20 -6.40
N GLU A 81 20.14 12.19 -5.99
CA GLU A 81 20.68 12.10 -4.63
C GLU A 81 21.68 13.22 -4.36
N ARG A 82 22.52 13.58 -5.34
CA ARG A 82 23.44 14.71 -5.22
C ARG A 82 22.70 16.04 -5.01
N ALA A 83 21.62 16.26 -5.76
CA ALA A 83 20.79 17.45 -5.63
C ALA A 83 20.07 17.52 -4.28
N GLU A 84 19.51 16.40 -3.84
CA GLU A 84 18.86 16.28 -2.53
C GLU A 84 19.85 16.61 -1.39
N ILE A 85 21.03 15.98 -1.40
CA ILE A 85 22.08 16.18 -0.38
C ILE A 85 22.55 17.63 -0.35
N ALA A 86 22.90 18.19 -1.50
CA ALA A 86 23.30 19.58 -1.59
C ALA A 86 22.20 20.55 -1.10
N GLY A 87 20.93 20.21 -1.33
CA GLY A 87 19.79 21.04 -0.96
C GLY A 87 19.52 21.12 0.55
N PHE A 88 19.81 20.06 1.33
CA PHE A 88 19.60 20.08 2.78
C PHE A 88 20.85 20.36 3.61
N LEU A 89 22.06 20.27 3.03
CA LEU A 89 23.30 20.60 3.72
C LEU A 89 23.47 22.12 3.83
N LYS A 90 23.76 22.60 5.03
CA LYS A 90 24.07 24.02 5.29
C LYS A 90 25.58 24.22 5.37
N SER A 91 26.30 23.78 4.34
CA SER A 91 27.76 23.81 4.28
C SER A 91 28.22 24.62 3.07
N ASP A 92 29.42 25.20 3.16
CA ASP A 92 30.09 25.74 1.99
C ASP A 92 30.53 24.61 1.05
N PHE A 93 30.42 24.82 -0.26
CA PHE A 93 30.82 23.85 -1.27
C PHE A 93 32.02 24.35 -2.08
N GLU A 94 33.01 23.49 -2.27
CA GLU A 94 34.20 23.81 -3.06
C GLU A 94 34.09 23.20 -4.47
N LYS A 95 35.02 23.54 -5.36
CA LYS A 95 35.17 22.90 -6.67
C LYS A 95 36.34 21.91 -6.66
N ALA A 96 36.21 20.81 -7.38
CA ALA A 96 37.31 19.87 -7.61
C ALA A 96 37.64 19.83 -9.11
N ILE A 97 38.74 20.47 -9.52
CA ILE A 97 39.12 20.60 -10.94
C ILE A 97 40.47 19.91 -11.15
N HIS A 98 40.50 18.87 -11.98
CA HIS A 98 41.73 18.15 -12.28
C HIS A 98 42.70 19.04 -13.09
N GLN A 99 44.01 18.95 -12.79
CA GLN A 99 45.06 19.80 -13.39
C GLN A 99 45.18 19.67 -14.91
N SER A 100 44.79 18.53 -15.47
CA SER A 100 44.79 18.31 -16.93
C SER A 100 43.53 18.82 -17.66
N ALA A 101 42.55 19.37 -16.95
CA ALA A 101 41.39 19.99 -17.59
C ALA A 101 41.81 21.29 -18.30
N ILE A 102 41.32 21.51 -19.52
CA ILE A 102 41.56 22.72 -20.29
C ILE A 102 40.31 23.58 -20.21
N ILE A 103 40.39 24.69 -19.49
CA ILE A 103 39.24 25.58 -19.22
C ILE A 103 39.56 26.96 -19.76
N ALA A 104 38.70 27.47 -20.64
CA ALA A 104 38.83 28.81 -21.18
C ALA A 104 38.69 29.87 -20.06
N PRO A 105 39.49 30.96 -20.08
CA PRO A 105 39.44 31.98 -19.03
C PRO A 105 38.08 32.68 -18.85
N THR A 106 37.23 32.67 -19.88
CA THR A 106 35.90 33.29 -19.84
C THR A 106 34.79 32.32 -19.39
N ALA A 107 35.10 31.04 -19.20
CA ALA A 107 34.14 30.07 -18.70
C ALA A 107 33.84 30.30 -17.21
N LYS A 108 32.59 30.06 -16.80
CA LYS A 108 32.12 30.21 -15.42
C LYS A 108 31.74 28.84 -14.86
N ILE A 109 32.19 28.53 -13.65
CA ILE A 109 31.94 27.23 -12.99
C ILE A 109 31.40 27.48 -11.58
N GLY A 110 30.20 26.97 -11.30
CA GLY A 110 29.53 27.03 -10.01
C GLY A 110 30.19 26.19 -8.92
N GLU A 111 29.82 26.46 -7.67
CA GLU A 111 30.28 25.72 -6.49
C GLU A 111 29.85 24.24 -6.50
N GLY A 112 30.57 23.38 -5.78
CA GLY A 112 30.27 21.95 -5.71
C GLY A 112 30.57 21.15 -7.00
N THR A 113 30.93 21.83 -8.09
CA THR A 113 31.16 21.22 -9.40
C THR A 113 32.52 20.54 -9.48
N VAL A 114 32.54 19.36 -10.12
CA VAL A 114 33.72 18.54 -10.32
C VAL A 114 34.04 18.46 -11.82
N VAL A 115 35.30 18.71 -12.17
CA VAL A 115 35.84 18.60 -13.54
C VAL A 115 36.99 17.61 -13.53
N PHE A 116 36.83 16.50 -14.24
CA PHE A 116 37.79 15.39 -14.26
C PHE A 116 38.84 15.53 -15.36
N ALA A 117 39.81 14.60 -15.34
CA ALA A 117 40.98 14.61 -16.19
C ALA A 117 40.65 14.73 -17.68
N GLY A 118 41.36 15.63 -18.37
CA GLY A 118 41.27 15.82 -19.82
C GLY A 118 39.97 16.44 -20.32
N ALA A 119 39.06 16.89 -19.44
CA ALA A 119 37.89 17.63 -19.86
C ALA A 119 38.27 18.97 -20.51
N ILE A 120 37.53 19.38 -21.54
CA ILE A 120 37.74 20.64 -22.27
C ILE A 120 36.48 21.49 -22.17
N ILE A 121 36.62 22.73 -21.68
CA ILE A 121 35.54 23.71 -21.55
C ILE A 121 35.96 24.99 -22.28
N GLN A 122 35.26 25.32 -23.37
CA GLN A 122 35.59 26.42 -24.27
C GLN A 122 34.97 27.77 -23.84
N PRO A 123 35.34 28.90 -24.49
CA PRO A 123 34.95 30.24 -24.07
C PRO A 123 33.45 30.45 -23.86
N ASN A 124 33.13 31.32 -22.92
CA ASN A 124 31.78 31.82 -22.60
C ASN A 124 30.78 30.77 -22.08
N THR A 125 31.21 29.53 -21.89
CA THR A 125 30.38 28.48 -21.30
C THR A 125 30.10 28.75 -19.82
N VAL A 126 28.85 28.54 -19.42
CA VAL A 126 28.40 28.66 -18.03
C VAL A 126 28.02 27.28 -17.50
N ILE A 127 28.70 26.86 -16.44
CA ILE A 127 28.45 25.60 -15.73
C ILE A 127 27.87 25.93 -14.36
N GLY A 128 26.73 25.33 -14.06
CA GLY A 128 26.01 25.46 -12.80
C GLY A 128 26.73 24.84 -11.60
N LYS A 129 25.99 24.70 -10.52
CA LYS A 129 26.45 24.16 -9.24
C LYS A 129 26.34 22.63 -9.22
N HIS A 130 27.24 21.97 -8.50
CA HIS A 130 27.22 20.50 -8.30
C HIS A 130 27.15 19.68 -9.59
N VAL A 131 27.70 20.22 -10.67
CA VAL A 131 27.78 19.54 -11.96
C VAL A 131 28.96 18.56 -11.95
N ILE A 132 28.83 17.46 -12.69
CA ILE A 132 29.96 16.58 -12.97
C ILE A 132 30.32 16.70 -14.45
N ILE A 133 31.52 17.21 -14.73
CA ILE A 133 32.14 17.15 -16.07
C ILE A 133 33.19 16.04 -16.04
N ASN A 134 32.85 14.91 -16.65
CA ASN A 134 33.59 13.67 -16.49
C ASN A 134 34.79 13.55 -17.46
N THR A 135 35.60 12.52 -17.27
CA THR A 135 36.88 12.33 -17.95
C THR A 135 36.77 12.47 -19.46
N ALA A 136 37.59 13.38 -20.02
CA ALA A 136 37.63 13.68 -21.45
C ALA A 136 36.27 14.12 -22.07
N ALA A 137 35.33 14.65 -21.28
CA ALA A 137 34.17 15.34 -21.82
C ALA A 137 34.59 16.64 -22.55
N SER A 138 33.94 16.95 -23.67
CA SER A 138 34.21 18.14 -24.47
C SER A 138 32.98 19.04 -24.51
N ILE A 139 33.14 20.29 -24.07
CA ILE A 139 32.09 21.30 -24.03
C ILE A 139 32.59 22.51 -24.80
N ASP A 140 32.02 22.71 -25.99
CA ASP A 140 32.39 23.81 -26.87
C ASP A 140 31.88 25.18 -26.38
N HIS A 141 32.01 26.22 -27.20
CA HIS A 141 31.76 27.60 -26.82
C HIS A 141 30.26 27.92 -26.59
N ASP A 142 30.02 28.91 -25.72
CA ASP A 142 28.68 29.47 -25.44
C ASP A 142 27.64 28.44 -24.95
N ASN A 143 28.08 27.38 -24.27
CA ASN A 143 27.18 26.37 -23.68
C ASN A 143 26.63 26.81 -22.32
N VAL A 144 25.45 26.31 -21.96
CA VAL A 144 24.84 26.51 -20.63
C VAL A 144 24.49 25.16 -20.02
N ILE A 145 25.15 24.81 -18.92
CA ILE A 145 24.95 23.54 -18.20
C ILE A 145 24.31 23.84 -16.84
N GLY A 146 23.08 23.37 -16.62
CA GLY A 146 22.31 23.59 -15.40
C GLY A 146 22.85 22.83 -14.20
N ASP A 147 22.40 23.23 -13.01
CA ASP A 147 22.82 22.65 -11.74
C ASP A 147 22.59 21.13 -11.69
N TYR A 148 23.44 20.39 -10.98
CA TYR A 148 23.35 18.94 -10.79
C TYR A 148 23.44 18.09 -12.07
N ALA A 149 23.71 18.68 -13.24
CA ALA A 149 23.89 17.91 -14.47
C ALA A 149 25.13 17.01 -14.41
N HIS A 150 25.17 15.99 -15.28
CA HIS A 150 26.32 15.10 -15.43
C HIS A 150 26.65 14.89 -16.91
N ILE A 151 27.79 15.42 -17.33
CA ILE A 151 28.35 15.19 -18.66
C ILE A 151 29.36 14.04 -18.54
N SER A 152 28.97 12.85 -19.01
CA SER A 152 29.72 11.60 -18.84
C SER A 152 31.01 11.55 -19.66
N PRO A 153 31.88 10.55 -19.42
CA PRO A 153 33.16 10.46 -20.11
C PRO A 153 33.01 10.48 -21.62
N LYS A 154 33.87 11.27 -22.29
CA LYS A 154 33.89 11.41 -23.75
C LYS A 154 32.58 11.92 -24.38
N ALA A 155 31.62 12.42 -23.61
CA ALA A 155 30.48 13.12 -24.18
C ALA A 155 30.93 14.44 -24.83
N ALA A 156 30.35 14.80 -25.96
CA ALA A 156 30.70 15.99 -26.72
C ALA A 156 29.48 16.89 -26.93
N LEU A 157 29.55 18.12 -26.43
CA LEU A 157 28.55 19.17 -26.64
C LEU A 157 29.14 20.22 -27.59
N CYS A 158 28.56 20.37 -28.77
CA CYS A 158 28.97 21.42 -29.71
C CYS A 158 28.52 22.82 -29.23
N GLY A 159 28.80 23.87 -30.01
CA GLY A 159 28.52 25.25 -29.58
C GLY A 159 27.03 25.56 -29.36
N HIS A 160 26.75 26.40 -28.37
CA HIS A 160 25.38 26.87 -28.02
C HIS A 160 24.38 25.78 -27.57
N VAL A 161 24.83 24.66 -27.01
CA VAL A 161 23.99 23.66 -26.36
C VAL A 161 23.58 24.10 -24.95
N GLU A 162 22.30 23.92 -24.65
CA GLU A 162 21.74 24.09 -23.30
C GLU A 162 21.45 22.71 -22.70
N VAL A 163 21.92 22.45 -21.48
CA VAL A 163 21.60 21.23 -20.72
C VAL A 163 20.90 21.63 -19.43
N GLY A 164 19.66 21.18 -19.26
CA GLY A 164 18.85 21.47 -18.09
C GLY A 164 19.39 20.84 -16.80
N GLU A 165 18.93 21.39 -15.68
CA GLU A 165 19.24 20.92 -14.33
C GLU A 165 19.04 19.41 -14.19
N GLY A 166 19.98 18.73 -13.51
CA GLY A 166 19.87 17.32 -13.16
C GLY A 166 19.98 16.35 -14.33
N SER A 167 20.14 16.83 -15.56
CA SER A 167 20.24 15.99 -16.76
C SER A 167 21.55 15.23 -16.85
N HIS A 168 21.48 14.00 -17.35
CA HIS A 168 22.63 13.13 -17.57
C HIS A 168 22.87 12.95 -19.07
N VAL A 169 24.05 13.37 -19.54
CA VAL A 169 24.53 13.12 -20.90
C VAL A 169 25.48 11.93 -20.86
N GLY A 170 25.07 10.80 -21.43
CA GLY A 170 25.75 9.50 -21.31
C GLY A 170 27.11 9.42 -22.02
N VAL A 171 27.88 8.39 -21.66
CA VAL A 171 29.25 8.15 -22.16
C VAL A 171 29.29 8.22 -23.68
N GLY A 172 30.18 9.05 -24.25
CA GLY A 172 30.36 9.13 -25.70
C GLY A 172 29.15 9.67 -26.48
N ALA A 173 28.14 10.27 -25.83
CA ALA A 173 27.04 10.92 -26.53
C ALA A 173 27.50 12.21 -27.21
N VAL A 174 26.89 12.54 -28.35
CA VAL A 174 27.20 13.73 -29.15
C VAL A 174 25.94 14.58 -29.28
N VAL A 175 26.04 15.87 -28.95
CA VAL A 175 24.94 16.84 -29.07
C VAL A 175 25.35 17.92 -30.07
N ILE A 176 24.58 18.06 -31.15
CA ILE A 176 24.88 19.02 -32.22
C ILE A 176 24.66 20.47 -31.76
N PRO A 177 25.20 21.49 -32.46
CA PRO A 177 25.06 22.88 -32.05
C PRO A 177 23.62 23.33 -31.85
N LYS A 178 23.39 24.26 -30.91
CA LYS A 178 22.09 24.93 -30.67
C LYS A 178 20.95 24.03 -30.20
N VAL A 179 21.25 22.82 -29.72
CA VAL A 179 20.25 21.92 -29.14
C VAL A 179 20.01 22.24 -27.67
N LYS A 180 18.74 22.22 -27.26
CA LYS A 180 18.32 22.30 -25.87
C LYS A 180 17.94 20.93 -25.33
N ILE A 181 18.67 20.45 -24.33
CA ILE A 181 18.29 19.32 -23.50
C ILE A 181 17.57 19.84 -22.26
N GLY A 182 16.35 19.39 -22.04
CA GLY A 182 15.54 19.75 -20.88
C GLY A 182 16.12 19.30 -19.55
N LYS A 183 15.41 19.55 -18.44
CA LYS A 183 15.80 19.17 -17.08
C LYS A 183 15.61 17.67 -16.83
N TRP A 184 16.44 17.06 -16.00
CA TRP A 184 16.33 15.68 -15.55
C TRP A 184 16.18 14.65 -16.68
N CYS A 185 16.75 14.98 -17.85
CA CYS A 185 16.82 14.11 -19.01
C CYS A 185 17.91 13.06 -18.85
N THR A 186 17.78 11.96 -19.58
CA THR A 186 18.83 10.93 -19.70
C THR A 186 19.14 10.72 -21.18
N ILE A 187 20.31 11.16 -21.61
CA ILE A 187 20.84 10.84 -22.94
C ILE A 187 21.67 9.57 -22.78
N GLY A 188 21.31 8.49 -23.46
CA GLY A 188 22.00 7.21 -23.38
C GLY A 188 23.42 7.27 -23.95
N ALA A 189 24.25 6.32 -23.55
CA ALA A 189 25.61 6.20 -24.07
C ALA A 189 25.63 6.10 -25.61
N GLY A 190 26.60 6.76 -26.25
CA GLY A 190 26.79 6.77 -27.71
C GLY A 190 25.66 7.44 -28.52
N THR A 191 24.72 8.12 -27.86
CA THR A 191 23.55 8.72 -28.52
C THR A 191 23.94 9.98 -29.30
N VAL A 192 23.37 10.17 -30.49
CA VAL A 192 23.54 11.39 -31.29
C VAL A 192 22.26 12.22 -31.24
N VAL A 193 22.28 13.32 -30.48
CA VAL A 193 21.13 14.20 -30.28
C VAL A 193 21.12 15.28 -31.37
N LEU A 194 20.11 15.21 -32.24
CA LEU A 194 19.95 16.09 -33.40
C LEU A 194 18.88 17.18 -33.22
N LYS A 195 18.09 17.11 -32.16
CA LYS A 195 16.94 17.99 -31.90
C LYS A 195 16.78 18.22 -30.40
N ASP A 196 16.05 19.27 -30.05
CA ASP A 196 15.71 19.58 -28.67
C ASP A 196 15.03 18.39 -27.98
N VAL A 197 15.39 18.20 -26.71
CA VAL A 197 14.92 17.11 -25.86
C VAL A 197 14.04 17.73 -24.77
N PRO A 198 12.73 17.40 -24.70
CA PRO A 198 11.85 17.90 -23.65
C PRO A 198 12.32 17.45 -22.27
N ASP A 199 11.98 18.22 -21.24
CA ASP A 199 12.32 17.86 -19.86
C ASP A 199 11.90 16.41 -19.53
N TYR A 200 12.71 15.79 -18.68
CA TYR A 200 12.52 14.46 -18.10
C TYR A 200 12.49 13.32 -19.12
N SER A 201 13.03 13.57 -20.32
CA SER A 201 13.06 12.58 -21.40
C SER A 201 14.30 11.70 -21.37
N THR A 202 14.15 10.44 -21.75
CA THR A 202 15.24 9.51 -22.04
C THR A 202 15.40 9.38 -23.55
N VAL A 203 16.59 9.64 -24.06
CA VAL A 203 16.93 9.59 -25.49
C VAL A 203 18.01 8.56 -25.72
N VAL A 204 17.85 7.67 -26.69
CA VAL A 204 18.86 6.66 -27.06
C VAL A 204 19.04 6.56 -28.56
N GLY A 205 20.22 6.12 -29.00
CA GLY A 205 20.49 5.70 -30.37
C GLY A 205 21.17 6.75 -31.26
N ASN A 206 21.48 6.34 -32.50
CA ASN A 206 22.04 7.19 -33.53
C ASN A 206 21.26 6.95 -34.85
N PRO A 207 20.36 7.87 -35.25
CA PRO A 207 20.03 9.13 -34.59
C PRO A 207 19.26 8.91 -33.27
N GLY A 208 19.42 9.83 -32.32
CA GLY A 208 18.77 9.78 -31.01
C GLY A 208 17.25 9.90 -31.11
N LYS A 209 16.55 9.00 -30.41
CA LYS A 209 15.09 8.98 -30.31
C LYS A 209 14.67 8.97 -28.84
N ILE A 210 13.63 9.76 -28.53
CA ILE A 210 13.01 9.75 -27.21
C ILE A 210 12.30 8.40 -27.03
N ILE A 211 12.65 7.66 -25.97
CA ILE A 211 12.04 6.36 -25.63
C ILE A 211 11.20 6.41 -24.36
N LYS A 212 11.33 7.47 -23.56
CA LYS A 212 10.59 7.67 -22.31
C LYS A 212 10.54 9.16 -21.99
N THR A 213 9.46 9.66 -21.42
CA THR A 213 9.40 11.00 -20.79
C THR A 213 8.72 10.86 -19.44
N LYS A 214 9.44 11.15 -18.36
CA LYS A 214 8.93 11.10 -16.99
C LYS A 214 8.30 12.45 -16.65
N GLN A 215 7.00 12.65 -16.83
CA GLN A 215 6.41 13.90 -16.34
C GLN A 215 6.62 14.04 -14.82
N PRO A 216 7.22 15.12 -14.33
CA PRO A 216 7.11 15.51 -12.94
C PRO A 216 5.77 16.18 -12.80
N GLU A 217 5.11 15.89 -11.70
CA GLU A 217 4.03 16.71 -11.22
C GLU A 217 4.59 18.09 -10.83
N MET A 218 4.68 19.00 -11.80
CA MET A 218 4.78 20.43 -11.57
C MET A 218 3.53 21.07 -12.17
N SER A 219 2.50 21.14 -11.33
CA SER A 219 1.27 21.88 -11.56
C SER A 219 1.55 23.38 -11.51
N LEU A 220 1.90 23.99 -12.64
CA LEU A 220 1.75 25.42 -12.86
C LEU A 220 1.24 25.63 -14.28
N ASN A 221 -0.02 25.23 -14.49
CA ASN A 221 -1.00 25.97 -15.27
C ASN A 221 -2.33 25.22 -15.30
N ASN A 222 -3.37 26.03 -15.16
CA ASN A 222 -4.68 25.89 -15.79
C ASN A 222 -5.66 24.89 -15.22
N THR A 223 -6.94 25.23 -15.47
CA THR A 223 -8.10 24.35 -15.59
C THR A 223 -7.80 22.86 -15.35
N PRO A 224 -8.48 22.21 -14.39
CA PRO A 224 -8.22 20.83 -14.02
C PRO A 224 -8.13 19.96 -15.27
N LYS A 225 -6.98 19.31 -15.47
CA LYS A 225 -6.81 18.35 -16.55
C LYS A 225 -7.81 17.22 -16.31
N SER A 226 -8.84 17.15 -17.15
CA SER A 226 -9.91 16.15 -17.00
C SER A 226 -9.33 14.75 -17.13
N SER A 227 -9.61 13.87 -16.18
CA SER A 227 -9.41 12.43 -16.35
C SER A 227 -10.66 11.78 -16.93
N ASP A 228 -10.47 10.74 -17.72
CA ASP A 228 -11.58 9.89 -18.16
C ASP A 228 -12.17 9.15 -16.95
N VAL A 229 -11.30 8.63 -16.07
CA VAL A 229 -11.73 7.81 -14.94
C VAL A 229 -10.89 8.06 -13.69
N THR A 230 -11.54 8.23 -12.53
CA THR A 230 -10.89 8.40 -11.22
C THR A 230 -11.32 7.30 -10.26
N PHE A 231 -10.36 6.53 -9.75
CA PHE A 231 -10.55 5.58 -8.65
C PHE A 231 -10.26 6.27 -7.31
N ILE A 232 -11.24 6.28 -6.41
CA ILE A 232 -11.10 6.79 -5.04
C ILE A 232 -10.98 5.59 -4.10
N GLY A 233 -9.79 5.38 -3.56
CA GLY A 233 -9.37 4.17 -2.87
C GLY A 233 -8.66 3.21 -3.82
N SER A 234 -7.50 2.72 -3.39
CA SER A 234 -6.62 1.85 -4.14
C SER A 234 -6.50 0.47 -3.48
N GLY A 235 -7.62 -0.07 -3.02
CA GLY A 235 -7.70 -1.44 -2.52
C GLY A 235 -7.81 -2.49 -3.63
N ILE A 236 -7.96 -3.75 -3.22
CA ILE A 236 -8.07 -4.91 -4.11
C ILE A 236 -9.21 -4.78 -5.15
N SER A 237 -10.34 -4.18 -4.79
CA SER A 237 -11.45 -3.94 -5.73
C SER A 237 -11.07 -3.00 -6.88
N SER A 238 -10.35 -1.92 -6.59
CA SER A 238 -9.84 -1.02 -7.64
C SER A 238 -8.79 -1.74 -8.48
N SER A 239 -7.87 -2.45 -7.84
CA SER A 239 -6.79 -3.21 -8.50
C SER A 239 -7.34 -4.20 -9.53
N PHE A 240 -8.31 -5.04 -9.16
CA PHE A 240 -8.92 -5.98 -10.10
C PHE A 240 -9.77 -5.30 -11.17
N THR A 241 -10.49 -4.21 -10.82
CA THR A 241 -11.27 -3.46 -11.82
C THR A 241 -10.35 -2.88 -12.89
N ILE A 242 -9.22 -2.30 -12.48
CA ILE A 242 -8.19 -1.79 -13.38
C ILE A 242 -7.62 -2.92 -14.23
N LEU A 243 -7.19 -4.04 -13.64
CA LEU A 243 -6.63 -5.16 -14.39
C LEU A 243 -7.59 -5.69 -15.46
N HIS A 244 -8.86 -5.93 -15.10
CA HIS A 244 -9.85 -6.40 -16.07
C HIS A 244 -10.17 -5.37 -17.14
N PHE A 245 -10.19 -4.08 -16.79
CA PHE A 245 -10.36 -3.02 -17.78
C PHE A 245 -9.20 -2.98 -18.78
N LEU A 246 -7.95 -3.12 -18.31
CA LEU A 246 -6.78 -3.20 -19.18
C LEU A 246 -6.82 -4.44 -20.10
N ASP A 247 -7.28 -5.59 -19.58
CA ASP A 247 -7.45 -6.81 -20.38
C ASP A 247 -8.50 -6.62 -21.50
N LEU A 248 -9.55 -5.83 -21.28
CA LEU A 248 -10.59 -5.55 -22.29
C LEU A 248 -10.09 -4.63 -23.42
N ILE A 249 -9.26 -3.63 -23.09
CA ILE A 249 -8.73 -2.72 -24.10
C ILE A 249 -7.46 -3.26 -24.79
N GLU A 250 -6.91 -4.37 -24.29
CA GLU A 250 -5.81 -5.09 -24.96
C GLU A 250 -6.27 -5.61 -26.33
N GLY A 251 -5.73 -5.04 -27.41
CA GLY A 251 -6.12 -5.43 -28.77
C GLY A 251 -7.39 -4.76 -29.29
N SER A 252 -7.94 -3.76 -28.59
CA SER A 252 -8.98 -2.88 -29.14
C SER A 252 -8.46 -2.19 -30.41
N LYS A 253 -9.33 -2.10 -31.43
CA LYS A 253 -9.03 -1.37 -32.68
C LYS A 253 -9.06 0.14 -32.49
N ASP A 254 -9.78 0.60 -31.47
CA ASP A 254 -9.88 2.01 -31.12
C ASP A 254 -8.65 2.44 -30.32
N GLN A 255 -8.00 3.51 -30.78
CA GLN A 255 -6.78 4.05 -30.17
C GLN A 255 -7.06 5.16 -29.15
N ARG A 256 -8.30 5.30 -28.64
CA ARG A 256 -8.61 6.27 -27.57
C ARG A 256 -7.69 6.04 -26.37
N LYS A 257 -6.92 7.08 -26.06
CA LYS A 257 -6.06 7.11 -24.87
C LYS A 257 -6.89 7.44 -23.63
N ILE A 258 -6.81 6.59 -22.60
CA ILE A 258 -7.58 6.75 -21.35
C ILE A 258 -6.71 7.33 -20.23
N ASN A 259 -7.17 8.39 -19.57
CA ASN A 259 -6.52 9.02 -18.43
C ASN A 259 -7.13 8.51 -17.12
N ILE A 260 -6.34 7.79 -16.33
CA ILE A 260 -6.73 7.16 -15.07
C ILE A 260 -6.09 7.90 -13.91
N ASN A 261 -6.89 8.44 -13.00
CA ASN A 261 -6.44 8.86 -11.67
C ASN A 261 -6.68 7.74 -10.67
N ILE A 262 -5.71 7.48 -9.80
CA ILE A 262 -5.83 6.57 -8.67
C ILE A 262 -5.49 7.37 -7.41
N ILE A 263 -6.49 7.60 -6.57
CA ILE A 263 -6.38 8.43 -5.38
C ILE A 263 -6.48 7.54 -4.15
N ASP A 264 -5.52 7.62 -3.24
CA ASP A 264 -5.61 6.98 -1.93
C ASP A 264 -5.06 7.93 -0.87
N LYS A 265 -5.65 7.92 0.32
CA LYS A 265 -5.16 8.73 1.45
C LYS A 265 -3.89 8.16 2.08
N TYR A 266 -3.53 6.92 1.76
CA TYR A 266 -2.30 6.26 2.19
C TYR A 266 -1.28 6.18 1.05
N GLU A 267 0.00 6.16 1.40
CA GLU A 267 1.10 6.14 0.41
C GLU A 267 1.20 4.81 -0.35
N GLU A 268 0.71 3.73 0.26
CA GLU A 268 0.74 2.40 -0.34
C GLU A 268 -0.53 2.12 -1.15
N PHE A 269 -0.37 2.12 -2.47
CA PHE A 269 -1.43 1.81 -3.44
C PHE A 269 -1.59 0.30 -3.67
N HIS A 270 -2.73 -0.08 -4.24
CA HIS A 270 -3.16 -1.38 -4.77
C HIS A 270 -3.46 -2.50 -3.77
N THR A 271 -2.87 -2.45 -2.58
CA THR A 271 -2.91 -3.56 -1.60
C THR A 271 -4.03 -3.39 -0.56
N GLY A 272 -4.48 -2.15 -0.33
CA GLY A 272 -5.38 -1.84 0.78
C GLY A 272 -4.77 -2.16 2.16
N ILE A 273 -5.58 -2.08 3.22
CA ILE A 273 -5.10 -2.33 4.61
C ILE A 273 -4.67 -3.80 4.81
N PRO A 274 -5.49 -4.82 4.47
CA PRO A 274 -5.24 -6.20 4.91
C PRO A 274 -4.07 -6.90 4.22
N TYR A 275 -3.67 -6.40 3.06
CA TYR A 275 -2.57 -6.96 2.26
C TYR A 275 -1.39 -5.97 2.16
N GLY A 276 -1.53 -4.80 2.79
CA GLY A 276 -0.55 -3.72 2.87
C GLY A 276 0.50 -3.93 3.96
N GLY A 277 1.46 -3.02 4.07
CA GLY A 277 2.40 -2.94 5.20
C GLY A 277 1.69 -2.59 6.51
N ARG A 278 0.50 -1.98 6.43
CA ARG A 278 -0.29 -1.55 7.60
C ARG A 278 -0.79 -2.69 8.47
N SER A 279 -0.96 -3.90 7.93
CA SER A 279 -1.31 -5.11 8.67
C SER A 279 -0.11 -5.97 9.09
N GLY A 280 1.13 -5.57 8.74
CA GLY A 280 2.35 -6.35 9.02
C GLY A 280 2.56 -7.58 8.11
N PHE A 281 3.73 -8.21 8.20
CA PHE A 281 4.12 -9.33 7.32
C PHE A 281 3.76 -10.72 7.87
N SER A 282 3.61 -10.88 9.19
CA SER A 282 3.39 -12.20 9.79
C SER A 282 1.94 -12.61 10.04
N VAL A 283 0.98 -11.90 9.44
CA VAL A 283 -0.44 -12.26 9.54
C VAL A 283 -0.88 -13.14 8.37
N HIS A 284 -1.47 -14.29 8.71
CA HIS A 284 -1.94 -15.29 7.76
C HIS A 284 -3.37 -15.04 7.31
N LEU A 285 -3.71 -15.59 6.15
CA LEU A 285 -5.10 -15.71 5.69
C LEU A 285 -5.93 -16.47 6.75
N ILE A 286 -7.21 -16.14 6.83
CA ILE A 286 -8.19 -16.86 7.67
C ILE A 286 -8.80 -18.08 6.97
N THR A 287 -8.53 -18.24 5.67
CA THR A 287 -8.90 -19.39 4.85
C THR A 287 -7.65 -19.94 4.16
N SER A 288 -7.70 -21.19 3.70
CA SER A 288 -6.67 -21.75 2.81
C SER A 288 -6.59 -20.96 1.50
N LEU A 289 -5.45 -21.04 0.83
CA LEU A 289 -5.19 -20.30 -0.41
C LEU A 289 -6.21 -20.64 -1.51
N LYS A 290 -6.58 -21.92 -1.66
CA LYS A 290 -7.59 -22.36 -2.65
C LYS A 290 -8.99 -21.78 -2.42
N ASN A 291 -9.34 -21.52 -1.16
CA ASN A 291 -10.61 -20.92 -0.80
C ASN A 291 -10.56 -19.38 -0.80
N PHE A 292 -9.35 -18.83 -0.81
CA PHE A 292 -9.11 -17.39 -0.88
C PHE A 292 -9.25 -16.86 -2.31
N LEU A 293 -8.63 -17.51 -3.31
CA LEU A 293 -8.65 -17.06 -4.70
C LEU A 293 -9.30 -18.10 -5.63
N PRO A 294 -10.19 -17.68 -6.55
CA PRO A 294 -10.70 -18.56 -7.60
C PRO A 294 -9.69 -18.74 -8.74
N GLU A 295 -9.85 -19.80 -9.53
CA GLU A 295 -9.15 -19.93 -10.82
C GLU A 295 -9.69 -18.94 -11.87
N PRO A 296 -8.87 -18.49 -12.84
CA PRO A 296 -7.46 -18.83 -13.09
C PRO A 296 -6.45 -18.05 -12.22
N GLU A 297 -6.93 -17.19 -11.30
CA GLU A 297 -6.08 -16.28 -10.53
C GLU A 297 -5.24 -17.03 -9.49
N LEU A 298 -5.83 -18.06 -8.86
CA LEU A 298 -5.13 -18.99 -7.97
C LEU A 298 -3.88 -19.57 -8.64
N GLY A 299 -4.02 -20.18 -9.81
CA GLY A 299 -2.88 -20.76 -10.54
C GLY A 299 -1.83 -19.73 -10.96
N LYS A 300 -2.24 -18.49 -11.28
CA LYS A 300 -1.29 -17.39 -11.58
C LYS A 300 -0.50 -17.00 -10.32
N PHE A 301 -1.16 -16.88 -9.18
CA PHE A 301 -0.51 -16.51 -7.93
C PHE A 301 0.40 -17.62 -7.42
N ILE A 302 0.01 -18.90 -7.51
CA ILE A 302 0.88 -20.04 -7.16
C ILE A 302 2.17 -20.03 -7.99
N ARG A 303 2.08 -19.81 -9.31
CA ARG A 303 3.28 -19.68 -10.15
C ARG A 303 4.17 -18.53 -9.70
N TRP A 304 3.59 -17.40 -9.33
CA TRP A 304 4.33 -16.26 -8.80
C TRP A 304 4.98 -16.59 -7.45
N LEU A 305 4.28 -17.27 -6.53
CA LEU A 305 4.83 -17.72 -5.24
C LEU A 305 6.04 -18.61 -5.45
N ASN A 306 5.98 -19.58 -6.37
CA ASN A 306 7.08 -20.50 -6.65
C ASN A 306 8.37 -19.78 -7.06
N ASN A 307 8.24 -18.68 -7.81
CA ASN A 307 9.37 -17.87 -8.25
C ASN A 307 9.89 -16.92 -7.16
N ASN A 308 9.11 -16.64 -6.12
CA ASN A 308 9.39 -15.61 -5.12
C ASN A 308 9.53 -16.14 -3.68
N LYS A 309 9.31 -17.44 -3.45
CA LYS A 309 9.20 -18.03 -2.11
C LYS A 309 10.39 -17.77 -1.20
N ASN A 310 11.62 -17.76 -1.74
CA ASN A 310 12.83 -17.63 -0.93
C ASN A 310 12.86 -16.28 -0.19
N TRP A 311 12.74 -15.17 -0.91
CA TRP A 311 12.78 -13.85 -0.28
C TRP A 311 11.51 -13.55 0.54
N LEU A 312 10.36 -14.07 0.12
CA LEU A 312 9.10 -13.95 0.87
C LEU A 312 9.20 -14.58 2.26
N ILE A 313 9.80 -15.77 2.34
CA ILE A 313 10.03 -16.47 3.60
C ILE A 313 11.08 -15.74 4.44
N ASP A 314 12.11 -15.17 3.83
CA ASP A 314 13.09 -14.37 4.57
C ASP A 314 12.49 -13.07 5.13
N GLU A 315 11.58 -12.41 4.42
CA GLU A 315 10.83 -11.28 4.97
C GLU A 315 9.90 -11.69 6.11
N LEU A 316 9.22 -12.85 6.00
CA LEU A 316 8.42 -13.41 7.09
C LEU A 316 9.27 -13.66 8.36
N LYS A 317 10.49 -14.18 8.20
CA LYS A 317 11.42 -14.39 9.34
C LYS A 317 11.88 -13.08 9.99
N LYS A 318 12.02 -12.00 9.21
CA LYS A 318 12.49 -10.70 9.71
C LYS A 318 11.43 -9.95 10.52
N ASP A 319 10.16 -10.03 10.11
CA ASP A 319 9.07 -9.32 10.76
C ASP A 319 8.33 -10.18 11.81
N GLY A 320 8.28 -11.49 11.60
CA GLY A 320 7.63 -12.45 12.48
C GLY A 320 8.50 -12.87 13.66
N GLY A 321 7.86 -13.37 14.71
CA GLY A 321 8.54 -13.97 15.86
C GLY A 321 8.44 -15.50 15.88
N GLN A 322 8.27 -16.07 17.07
CA GLN A 322 8.41 -17.52 17.27
C GLN A 322 7.32 -18.32 16.54
N LEU A 323 6.07 -17.84 16.53
CA LEU A 323 4.97 -18.52 15.84
C LEU A 323 5.17 -18.50 14.32
N SER A 324 5.76 -17.42 13.81
CA SER A 324 6.11 -17.29 12.39
C SER A 324 7.20 -18.28 11.98
N LEU A 325 8.24 -18.46 12.81
CA LEU A 325 9.29 -19.46 12.60
C LEU A 325 8.73 -20.89 12.64
N GLU A 326 7.81 -21.16 13.58
CA GLU A 326 7.12 -22.44 13.69
C GLU A 326 6.24 -22.72 12.47
N TRP A 327 5.52 -21.71 11.96
CA TRP A 327 4.74 -21.87 10.74
C TRP A 327 5.64 -22.25 9.56
N ILE A 328 6.80 -21.61 9.40
CA ILE A 328 7.77 -21.92 8.34
C ILE A 328 8.26 -23.36 8.47
N SER A 329 8.68 -23.78 9.67
CA SER A 329 9.22 -25.13 9.87
C SER A 329 8.16 -26.21 9.64
N THR A 330 6.93 -25.99 10.13
CA THR A 330 5.80 -26.90 9.96
C THR A 330 5.44 -27.14 8.50
N HIS A 331 5.58 -26.12 7.65
CA HIS A 331 5.18 -26.18 6.24
C HIS A 331 6.36 -26.28 5.26
N ALA A 332 7.58 -26.46 5.74
CA ALA A 332 8.80 -26.42 4.92
C ALA A 332 8.75 -27.38 3.71
N ALA A 333 8.35 -28.63 3.92
CA ALA A 333 8.24 -29.64 2.86
C ALA A 333 7.22 -29.24 1.79
N LYS A 334 6.04 -28.73 2.20
CA LYS A 334 5.01 -28.25 1.27
C LYS A 334 5.50 -27.06 0.45
N ILE A 335 6.17 -26.10 1.10
CA ILE A 335 6.73 -24.91 0.44
C ILE A 335 7.84 -25.31 -0.56
N GLU A 336 8.70 -26.26 -0.21
CA GLU A 336 9.74 -26.78 -1.08
C GLU A 336 9.15 -27.44 -2.34
N ASN A 337 8.11 -28.26 -2.15
CA ASN A 337 7.38 -28.97 -3.19
C ASN A 337 6.38 -28.10 -3.97
N ASN A 338 6.26 -26.80 -3.66
CA ASN A 338 5.31 -25.86 -4.27
C ASN A 338 3.82 -26.19 -4.01
N GLU A 339 3.52 -26.84 -2.90
CA GLU A 339 2.18 -27.23 -2.46
C GLU A 339 1.54 -26.14 -1.59
N TRP A 340 0.94 -25.13 -2.23
CA TRP A 340 0.42 -23.94 -1.53
C TRP A 340 -1.07 -23.96 -1.23
N GLU A 341 -1.85 -24.76 -1.95
CA GLU A 341 -3.32 -24.66 -2.01
C GLU A 341 -4.03 -24.75 -0.66
N ASP A 342 -3.57 -25.66 0.19
CA ASP A 342 -4.13 -25.88 1.53
C ASP A 342 -3.50 -25.01 2.61
N LEU A 343 -2.51 -24.19 2.26
CA LEU A 343 -1.82 -23.35 3.23
C LEU A 343 -2.60 -22.06 3.50
N PHE A 344 -2.62 -21.69 4.77
CA PHE A 344 -3.07 -20.39 5.24
C PHE A 344 -1.84 -19.47 5.19
N ILE A 345 -1.50 -18.98 4.00
CA ILE A 345 -0.25 -18.21 3.79
C ILE A 345 -0.32 -16.81 4.39
N PRO A 346 0.82 -16.14 4.67
CA PRO A 346 0.84 -14.73 5.00
C PRO A 346 0.12 -13.88 3.95
N ARG A 347 -0.85 -13.05 4.38
CA ARG A 347 -1.65 -12.20 3.47
C ARG A 347 -0.80 -11.24 2.66
N ARG A 348 0.32 -10.81 3.23
CA ARG A 348 1.27 -9.90 2.57
C ARG A 348 1.88 -10.48 1.31
N PHE A 349 1.97 -11.82 1.18
CA PHE A 349 2.45 -12.45 -0.06
C PHE A 349 1.53 -12.12 -1.23
N PHE A 350 0.20 -12.14 -1.00
CA PHE A 350 -0.78 -11.72 -2.00
C PHE A 350 -0.70 -10.21 -2.27
N GLY A 351 -0.43 -9.41 -1.24
CA GLY A 351 -0.20 -7.96 -1.38
C GLY A 351 0.95 -7.62 -2.34
N TRP A 352 2.07 -8.34 -2.24
CA TRP A 352 3.19 -8.18 -3.18
C TRP A 352 2.81 -8.59 -4.61
N TYR A 353 2.18 -9.76 -4.75
CA TYR A 353 1.71 -10.26 -6.04
C TYR A 353 0.78 -9.26 -6.75
N ILE A 354 -0.25 -8.76 -6.07
CA ILE A 354 -1.23 -7.87 -6.70
C ILE A 354 -0.61 -6.51 -7.03
N ASN A 355 0.24 -5.98 -6.16
CA ASN A 355 0.93 -4.71 -6.39
C ASN A 355 1.88 -4.79 -7.59
N GLU A 356 2.68 -5.85 -7.69
CA GLU A 356 3.54 -6.09 -8.84
C GLU A 356 2.72 -6.24 -10.11
N LYS A 357 1.68 -7.08 -10.08
CA LYS A 357 0.82 -7.34 -11.24
C LYS A 357 0.17 -6.07 -11.78
N VAL A 358 -0.43 -5.25 -10.91
CA VAL A 358 -1.09 -4.00 -11.30
C VAL A 358 -0.08 -2.98 -11.83
N LYS A 359 1.05 -2.79 -11.14
CA LYS A 359 2.06 -1.81 -11.56
C LYS A 359 2.69 -2.16 -12.91
N THR A 360 3.06 -3.42 -13.10
CA THR A 360 3.63 -3.90 -14.37
C THR A 360 2.62 -3.70 -15.50
N ARG A 361 1.37 -4.12 -15.30
CA ARG A 361 0.32 -3.97 -16.32
C ARG A 361 0.05 -2.49 -16.66
N LEU A 362 -0.03 -1.61 -15.66
CA LEU A 362 -0.22 -0.18 -15.89
C LEU A 362 0.97 0.46 -16.63
N GLU A 363 2.21 0.11 -16.29
CA GLU A 363 3.39 0.63 -16.99
C GLU A 363 3.46 0.10 -18.44
N ASP A 364 3.10 -1.17 -18.69
CA ASP A 364 3.05 -1.74 -20.04
C ASP A 364 2.09 -0.96 -20.95
N PHE A 365 0.85 -0.70 -20.49
CA PHE A 365 -0.14 0.06 -21.26
C PHE A 365 0.24 1.53 -21.41
N LYS A 366 0.92 2.09 -20.41
CA LYS A 366 1.47 3.45 -20.49
C LYS A 366 2.57 3.55 -21.54
N ILE A 367 3.46 2.56 -21.63
CA ILE A 367 4.51 2.47 -22.66
C ILE A 367 3.89 2.32 -24.06
N GLN A 368 2.82 1.54 -24.19
CA GLN A 368 2.06 1.41 -25.44
C GLN A 368 1.29 2.69 -25.81
N GLY A 369 1.21 3.67 -24.92
CA GLY A 369 0.49 4.93 -25.14
C GLY A 369 -1.02 4.85 -25.01
N LEU A 370 -1.56 3.69 -24.60
CA LEU A 370 -3.00 3.43 -24.47
C LEU A 370 -3.61 4.10 -23.25
N ILE A 371 -2.82 4.33 -22.20
CA ILE A 371 -3.28 5.00 -20.98
C ILE A 371 -2.30 6.07 -20.50
N ASN A 372 -2.81 7.01 -19.73
CA ASN A 372 -2.03 7.76 -18.75
C ASN A 372 -2.52 7.38 -17.35
N VAL A 373 -1.59 7.25 -16.41
CA VAL A 373 -1.93 6.92 -15.01
C VAL A 373 -1.30 7.95 -14.11
N ASN A 374 -2.10 8.47 -13.18
CA ASN A 374 -1.69 9.45 -12.19
C ASN A 374 -2.04 8.94 -10.78
N TYR A 375 -1.06 8.94 -9.89
CA TYR A 375 -1.21 8.46 -8.52
C TYR A 375 -1.25 9.64 -7.57
N ILE A 376 -2.30 9.75 -6.77
CA ILE A 376 -2.52 10.91 -5.92
C ILE A 376 -2.65 10.45 -4.48
N ASN A 377 -1.65 10.78 -3.65
CA ASN A 377 -1.70 10.51 -2.23
C ASN A 377 -2.44 11.65 -1.51
N GLN A 378 -3.77 11.55 -1.41
CA GLN A 378 -4.59 12.56 -0.75
C GLN A 378 -5.95 12.00 -0.33
N GLU A 379 -6.53 12.57 0.74
CA GLU A 379 -7.91 12.27 1.14
C GLU A 379 -8.90 13.05 0.27
N VAL A 380 -9.83 12.34 -0.35
CA VAL A 380 -10.98 12.95 -1.04
C VAL A 380 -12.05 13.26 0.00
N VAL A 381 -12.57 14.49 -0.03
CA VAL A 381 -13.56 14.98 0.96
C VAL A 381 -14.93 15.24 0.35
N ASP A 382 -15.02 15.47 -0.96
CA ASP A 382 -16.31 15.78 -1.60
C ASP A 382 -16.29 15.51 -3.12
N LEU A 383 -17.47 15.29 -3.69
CA LEU A 383 -17.72 15.24 -5.14
C LEU A 383 -18.82 16.24 -5.51
N GLU A 384 -18.61 17.01 -6.57
CA GLU A 384 -19.61 17.89 -7.19
C GLU A 384 -19.92 17.39 -8.59
N LYS A 385 -21.18 17.06 -8.89
CA LYS A 385 -21.59 16.67 -10.25
C LYS A 385 -21.75 17.91 -11.12
N THR A 386 -21.16 17.88 -12.30
CA THR A 386 -21.37 18.83 -13.41
C THR A 386 -22.19 18.16 -14.52
N GLU A 387 -22.38 18.83 -15.66
CA GLU A 387 -23.16 18.30 -16.79
C GLU A 387 -22.65 16.95 -17.31
N HIS A 388 -21.33 16.77 -17.43
CA HIS A 388 -20.72 15.55 -17.99
C HIS A 388 -19.56 14.98 -17.17
N SER A 389 -19.27 15.54 -15.99
CA SER A 389 -18.12 15.13 -15.17
C SER A 389 -18.36 15.40 -13.68
N TYR A 390 -17.42 14.97 -12.84
CA TYR A 390 -17.35 15.27 -11.42
C TYR A 390 -16.14 16.13 -11.11
N ILE A 391 -16.33 17.13 -10.25
CA ILE A 391 -15.23 17.81 -9.55
C ILE A 391 -14.97 17.01 -8.28
N VAL A 392 -13.79 16.41 -8.18
CA VAL A 392 -13.29 15.67 -7.03
C VAL A 392 -12.47 16.61 -6.16
N SER A 393 -12.97 16.89 -4.95
CA SER A 393 -12.34 17.81 -4.00
C SER A 393 -11.43 17.07 -3.04
N LEU A 394 -10.18 17.51 -2.95
CA LEU A 394 -9.16 16.95 -2.09
C LEU A 394 -9.04 17.75 -0.79
N LYS A 395 -8.57 17.11 0.28
CA LYS A 395 -8.40 17.72 1.60
C LYS A 395 -7.43 18.91 1.62
N ASP A 396 -6.45 18.92 0.71
CA ASP A 396 -5.52 20.06 0.52
C ASP A 396 -6.12 21.20 -0.33
N LYS A 397 -7.45 21.16 -0.57
CA LYS A 397 -8.24 22.12 -1.35
C LYS A 397 -7.95 22.13 -2.85
N LYS A 398 -7.15 21.18 -3.37
CA LYS A 398 -7.03 20.97 -4.81
C LYS A 398 -8.25 20.25 -5.33
N THR A 399 -8.52 20.42 -6.62
CA THR A 399 -9.64 19.79 -7.32
C THR A 399 -9.18 19.08 -8.57
N ILE A 400 -9.81 17.95 -8.86
CA ILE A 400 -9.62 17.16 -10.09
C ILE A 400 -10.96 17.12 -10.82
N VAL A 401 -10.96 17.12 -12.14
CA VAL A 401 -12.17 16.87 -12.94
C VAL A 401 -12.09 15.47 -13.51
N SER A 402 -13.17 14.71 -13.41
CA SER A 402 -13.22 13.33 -13.91
C SER A 402 -14.57 13.01 -14.56
N GLU A 403 -14.58 12.44 -15.77
CA GLU A 403 -15.83 12.03 -16.42
C GLU A 403 -16.54 10.94 -15.61
N LYS A 404 -15.81 9.89 -15.22
CA LYS A 404 -16.28 8.83 -14.32
C LYS A 404 -15.54 8.80 -13.00
N VAL A 405 -16.25 8.44 -11.93
CA VAL A 405 -15.68 8.24 -10.59
C VAL A 405 -16.05 6.84 -10.10
N ILE A 406 -15.06 6.08 -9.64
CA ILE A 406 -15.23 4.79 -8.96
C ILE A 406 -14.90 4.99 -7.49
N LEU A 407 -15.93 4.89 -6.64
CA LEU A 407 -15.80 4.92 -5.19
C LEU A 407 -15.48 3.52 -4.66
N SER A 408 -14.25 3.34 -4.17
CA SER A 408 -13.67 2.07 -3.72
C SER A 408 -12.92 2.24 -2.38
N VAL A 409 -13.56 2.94 -1.44
CA VAL A 409 -12.93 3.36 -0.17
C VAL A 409 -12.82 2.26 0.89
N GLY A 410 -13.22 1.03 0.56
CA GLY A 410 -13.18 -0.11 1.47
C GLY A 410 -14.32 -0.12 2.50
N SER A 411 -14.08 -0.81 3.62
CA SER A 411 -15.05 -0.94 4.72
C SER A 411 -15.18 0.38 5.50
N LEU A 412 -16.33 0.58 6.14
CA LEU A 412 -16.57 1.75 6.99
C LEU A 412 -15.57 1.81 8.16
N PRO A 413 -15.30 3.01 8.74
CA PRO A 413 -14.36 3.14 9.85
C PRO A 413 -14.73 2.31 11.08
N VAL A 414 -13.73 1.99 11.89
CA VAL A 414 -13.91 1.27 13.16
C VAL A 414 -14.83 2.05 14.09
N ASN A 415 -15.73 1.35 14.77
CA ASN A 415 -16.55 1.96 15.81
C ASN A 415 -15.74 2.12 17.10
N HIS A 416 -15.35 3.35 17.44
CA HIS A 416 -14.66 3.65 18.70
C HIS A 416 -15.56 3.27 19.88
N LEU A 417 -15.02 2.44 20.79
CA LEU A 417 -15.74 1.92 21.94
C LEU A 417 -15.54 2.79 23.19
N TRP A 418 -14.37 3.41 23.33
CA TRP A 418 -14.03 4.17 24.53
C TRP A 418 -13.28 5.43 24.16
N LYS A 419 -13.85 6.59 24.52
CA LYS A 419 -13.39 7.93 24.08
C LYS A 419 -13.30 8.05 22.54
N ASN A 420 -13.02 9.25 22.02
CA ASN A 420 -12.99 9.49 20.57
C ASN A 420 -11.57 9.65 20.03
N GLU A 421 -10.68 8.72 20.38
CA GLU A 421 -9.26 8.71 19.99
C GLU A 421 -8.86 7.29 19.53
N ASP A 422 -7.94 7.18 18.56
CA ASP A 422 -7.51 5.88 18.03
C ASP A 422 -6.79 5.03 19.10
N LEU A 423 -6.06 5.68 20.01
CA LEU A 423 -5.29 5.06 21.09
C LEU A 423 -5.29 5.98 22.31
N ILE A 424 -5.56 5.42 23.48
CA ILE A 424 -5.64 6.13 24.77
C ILE A 424 -4.71 5.44 25.75
N GLU A 425 -3.76 6.19 26.32
CA GLU A 425 -2.89 5.72 27.41
C GLU A 425 -3.21 6.51 28.68
N GLU A 426 -3.58 5.77 29.72
CA GLU A 426 -3.79 6.23 31.10
C GLU A 426 -2.79 5.49 32.02
N ASP A 427 -2.59 5.94 33.25
CA ASP A 427 -1.52 5.44 34.15
C ASP A 427 -1.38 3.90 34.23
N ASN A 428 -2.51 3.17 34.25
CA ASN A 428 -2.57 1.71 34.33
C ASN A 428 -3.34 1.05 33.18
N MET A 429 -3.62 1.77 32.10
CA MET A 429 -4.44 1.26 30.99
C MET A 429 -3.95 1.76 29.64
N LEU A 430 -3.84 0.85 28.68
CA LEU A 430 -3.71 1.16 27.26
C LEU A 430 -4.97 0.66 26.53
N PHE A 431 -5.73 1.58 25.95
CA PHE A 431 -6.90 1.25 25.14
C PHE A 431 -6.62 1.58 23.67
N ILE A 432 -6.84 0.62 22.78
CA ILE A 432 -6.60 0.74 21.35
C ILE A 432 -7.94 0.59 20.63
N ASN A 433 -8.47 1.70 20.09
CA ASN A 433 -9.72 1.69 19.32
C ASN A 433 -9.52 1.20 17.89
N ASP A 434 -8.39 1.52 17.26
CA ASP A 434 -8.04 1.06 15.91
C ASP A 434 -6.60 0.51 15.88
N PRO A 435 -6.41 -0.82 15.89
CA PRO A 435 -5.07 -1.40 15.92
C PRO A 435 -4.27 -1.16 14.64
N TYR A 436 -4.91 -0.76 13.53
CA TYR A 436 -4.28 -0.59 12.23
C TYR A 436 -3.94 0.87 11.90
N LYS A 437 -4.12 1.79 12.85
CA LYS A 437 -3.89 3.22 12.64
C LYS A 437 -2.84 3.78 13.60
N PRO A 438 -1.77 4.44 13.09
CA PRO A 438 -1.45 4.63 11.66
C PRO A 438 -1.07 3.32 10.94
N GLU A 439 -0.47 2.35 11.65
CA GLU A 439 -0.14 1.01 11.16
C GLU A 439 0.06 0.04 12.35
N LEU A 440 -0.18 -1.25 12.14
CA LEU A 440 -0.13 -2.27 13.19
C LEU A 440 1.22 -2.33 13.90
N LYS A 441 2.33 -2.19 13.17
CA LYS A 441 3.67 -2.22 13.75
C LYS A 441 3.89 -1.12 14.79
N LYS A 442 3.37 0.08 14.54
CA LYS A 442 3.44 1.20 15.50
C LYS A 442 2.58 0.91 16.73
N THR A 443 1.40 0.32 16.55
CA THR A 443 0.55 -0.13 17.64
C THR A 443 1.26 -1.17 18.52
N LEU A 444 1.87 -2.19 17.93
CA LEU A 444 2.61 -3.23 18.66
C LEU A 444 3.81 -2.65 19.41
N ASN A 445 4.56 -1.71 18.82
CA ASN A 445 5.64 -1.01 19.51
C ASN A 445 5.12 -0.22 20.72
N LYS A 446 3.97 0.45 20.57
CA LYS A 446 3.34 1.20 21.66
C LYS A 446 2.89 0.28 22.81
N ILE A 447 2.36 -0.90 22.47
CA ILE A 447 2.07 -1.96 23.45
C ILE A 447 3.36 -2.37 24.17
N GLY A 448 4.44 -2.68 23.44
CA GLY A 448 5.74 -3.02 24.02
C GLY A 448 6.23 -1.96 25.02
N SER A 449 6.25 -0.69 24.62
CA SER A 449 6.66 0.42 25.50
C SER A 449 5.75 0.60 26.72
N PHE A 450 4.45 0.28 26.62
CA PHE A 450 3.55 0.29 27.78
C PHE A 450 3.88 -0.84 28.77
N LEU A 451 4.21 -2.02 28.27
CA LEU A 451 4.58 -3.19 29.09
C LEU A 451 5.93 -3.00 29.77
N GLU A 452 6.92 -2.40 29.08
CA GLU A 452 8.25 -2.10 29.64
C GLU A 452 8.20 -1.16 30.85
N LYS A 453 7.19 -0.29 30.93
CA LYS A 453 6.96 0.59 32.10
C LYS A 453 6.48 -0.20 33.33
N LYS A 454 6.12 -1.47 33.17
CA LYS A 454 5.52 -2.34 34.21
C LYS A 454 6.27 -3.68 34.33
N PRO A 455 7.60 -3.69 34.53
CA PRO A 455 8.41 -4.90 34.44
C PRO A 455 8.08 -5.96 35.51
N SER A 456 7.49 -5.54 36.64
CA SER A 456 7.14 -6.43 37.76
C SER A 456 5.64 -6.77 37.83
N GLN A 457 4.80 -6.21 36.95
CA GLN A 457 3.36 -6.43 36.94
C GLN A 457 2.97 -7.18 35.66
N LYS A 458 2.40 -8.38 35.81
CA LYS A 458 1.81 -9.11 34.69
C LYS A 458 0.48 -8.45 34.29
N VAL A 459 0.24 -8.30 32.99
CA VAL A 459 -0.93 -7.57 32.47
C VAL A 459 -2.04 -8.50 31.99
N ASN A 460 -3.29 -8.08 32.18
CA ASN A 460 -4.45 -8.75 31.61
C ASN A 460 -4.89 -8.02 30.33
N VAL A 461 -5.01 -8.75 29.23
CA VAL A 461 -5.39 -8.22 27.91
C VAL A 461 -6.85 -8.55 27.63
N LEU A 462 -7.64 -7.56 27.24
CA LEU A 462 -9.01 -7.71 26.74
C LEU A 462 -9.04 -7.44 25.23
N ILE A 463 -9.48 -8.43 24.45
CA ILE A 463 -9.77 -8.28 23.02
C ILE A 463 -11.29 -8.27 22.83
N VAL A 464 -11.82 -7.17 22.32
CA VAL A 464 -13.27 -7.00 22.11
C VAL A 464 -13.61 -7.36 20.66
N GLY A 465 -14.09 -8.58 20.45
CA GLY A 465 -14.47 -9.11 19.15
C GLY A 465 -13.73 -10.41 18.81
N ALA A 466 -14.49 -11.44 18.40
CA ALA A 466 -13.97 -12.74 17.96
C ALA A 466 -14.07 -12.88 16.43
N ASN A 467 -13.53 -11.91 15.70
CA ASN A 467 -13.42 -11.92 14.24
C ASN A 467 -11.94 -12.06 13.81
N ALA A 468 -11.67 -11.94 12.52
CA ALA A 468 -10.32 -12.03 11.96
C ALA A 468 -9.33 -11.10 12.68
N SER A 469 -9.69 -9.83 12.92
CA SER A 469 -8.84 -8.86 13.63
C SER A 469 -8.59 -9.27 15.08
N GLY A 470 -9.59 -9.79 15.79
CA GLY A 470 -9.41 -10.26 17.17
C GLY A 470 -8.42 -11.43 17.27
N LEU A 471 -8.58 -12.43 16.40
CA LEU A 471 -7.65 -13.57 16.31
C LEU A 471 -6.24 -13.15 15.91
N GLU A 472 -6.14 -12.23 14.97
CA GLU A 472 -4.87 -11.65 14.52
C GLU A 472 -4.14 -10.93 15.65
N MET A 473 -4.83 -10.10 16.44
CA MET A 473 -4.23 -9.41 17.57
C MET A 473 -3.76 -10.39 18.64
N LEU A 474 -4.55 -11.42 18.96
CA LEU A 474 -4.12 -12.49 19.87
C LEU A 474 -2.84 -13.17 19.35
N TYR A 475 -2.82 -13.56 18.08
CA TYR A 475 -1.67 -14.23 17.47
C TYR A 475 -0.42 -13.34 17.53
N LYS A 476 -0.53 -12.07 17.15
CA LYS A 476 0.62 -11.14 17.12
C LYS A 476 1.19 -10.85 18.50
N LEU A 477 0.35 -10.75 19.53
CA LEU A 477 0.82 -10.54 20.90
C LEU A 477 1.56 -11.77 21.45
N ASN A 478 1.21 -12.98 20.97
CA ASN A 478 1.91 -14.22 21.32
C ASN A 478 3.12 -14.53 20.43
N ASP A 479 3.18 -13.96 19.22
CA ASP A 479 4.32 -14.11 18.31
C ASP A 479 5.56 -13.33 18.80
N ILE A 480 5.36 -12.24 19.55
CA ILE A 480 6.42 -11.33 20.00
C ILE A 480 6.81 -11.64 21.45
N GLU A 481 8.00 -12.21 21.65
CA GLU A 481 8.48 -12.67 22.97
C GLU A 481 8.51 -11.56 24.03
N SER A 482 8.96 -10.36 23.66
CA SER A 482 9.01 -9.20 24.58
C SER A 482 7.62 -8.75 25.05
N ILE A 483 6.56 -9.07 24.31
CA ILE A 483 5.17 -8.77 24.68
C ILE A 483 4.57 -9.93 25.47
N THR A 484 4.62 -11.15 24.92
CA THR A 484 3.97 -12.34 25.53
C THR A 484 4.47 -12.63 26.94
N SER A 485 5.77 -12.42 27.18
CA SER A 485 6.41 -12.61 28.49
C SER A 485 5.87 -11.68 29.58
N HIS A 486 5.20 -10.57 29.25
CA HIS A 486 4.57 -9.66 30.22
C HIS A 486 3.08 -9.93 30.43
N ILE A 487 2.45 -10.73 29.58
CA ILE A 487 1.01 -10.98 29.62
C ILE A 487 0.70 -12.08 30.64
N ASN A 488 -0.24 -11.81 31.54
CA ASN A 488 -0.81 -12.79 32.45
C ASN A 488 -1.83 -13.67 31.72
N LYS A 489 -2.86 -13.05 31.14
CA LYS A 489 -3.99 -13.74 30.51
C LYS A 489 -4.66 -12.87 29.44
N PHE A 490 -5.41 -13.55 28.59
CA PHE A 490 -6.24 -12.98 27.54
C PHE A 490 -7.72 -13.21 27.84
N MET A 491 -8.51 -12.16 27.76
CA MET A 491 -9.97 -12.18 27.81
C MET A 491 -10.51 -11.80 26.44
N PHE A 492 -11.39 -12.62 25.89
CA PHE A 492 -12.19 -12.28 24.72
C PHE A 492 -13.58 -11.85 25.15
N LEU A 493 -14.10 -10.79 24.54
CA LEU A 493 -15.51 -10.41 24.65
C LEU A 493 -16.16 -10.48 23.28
N SER A 494 -17.13 -11.38 23.09
CA SER A 494 -17.91 -11.45 21.86
C SER A 494 -19.37 -11.77 22.14
N THR A 495 -20.27 -11.36 21.25
CA THR A 495 -21.73 -11.46 21.49
C THR A 495 -22.22 -12.87 21.81
N GLN A 496 -21.62 -13.90 21.20
CA GLN A 496 -22.02 -15.30 21.40
C GLN A 496 -21.07 -16.08 22.31
N GLY A 497 -19.92 -15.52 22.70
CA GLY A 497 -18.92 -16.29 23.46
C GLY A 497 -18.28 -17.43 22.66
N LEU A 498 -18.35 -17.37 21.32
CA LEU A 498 -17.82 -18.38 20.41
C LEU A 498 -16.64 -17.82 19.62
N LEU A 499 -15.62 -18.66 19.42
CA LEU A 499 -14.47 -18.40 18.56
C LEU A 499 -14.71 -19.01 17.18
N PRO A 500 -14.08 -18.45 16.12
CA PRO A 500 -14.06 -19.11 14.82
C PRO A 500 -13.46 -20.51 14.92
N ASP A 501 -14.10 -21.47 14.25
CA ASP A 501 -13.70 -22.88 14.28
C ASP A 501 -12.58 -23.17 13.26
N SER A 502 -11.75 -24.16 13.54
CA SER A 502 -10.63 -24.54 12.67
C SER A 502 -10.49 -26.04 12.44
N VAL A 503 -11.32 -26.86 13.10
CA VAL A 503 -11.17 -28.32 13.10
C VAL A 503 -12.25 -28.95 12.25
N ILE A 504 -11.83 -29.75 11.27
CA ILE A 504 -12.75 -30.54 10.46
C ILE A 504 -12.81 -31.95 11.04
N ASP A 505 -13.97 -32.33 11.56
CA ASP A 505 -14.31 -33.71 11.89
C ASP A 505 -14.86 -34.42 10.64
N GLU A 506 -13.99 -35.15 9.93
CA GLU A 506 -14.32 -35.81 8.66
C GLU A 506 -15.29 -37.00 8.81
N GLU A 507 -15.37 -37.62 9.98
CA GLU A 507 -16.25 -38.77 10.19
C GLU A 507 -17.67 -38.30 10.49
N GLN A 508 -17.86 -37.44 11.49
CA GLN A 508 -19.19 -36.90 11.81
C GLN A 508 -19.75 -36.03 10.69
N ARG A 509 -18.89 -35.34 9.93
CA ARG A 509 -19.31 -34.56 8.76
C ARG A 509 -20.04 -35.43 7.72
N LYS A 510 -19.67 -36.70 7.55
CA LYS A 510 -20.33 -37.62 6.61
C LYS A 510 -21.76 -37.96 7.03
N GLU A 511 -22.03 -37.93 8.33
CA GLU A 511 -23.34 -38.22 8.91
C GLU A 511 -24.25 -36.97 8.95
N TYR A 512 -23.66 -35.78 8.88
CA TYR A 512 -24.38 -34.52 8.91
C TYR A 512 -25.14 -34.24 7.61
N THR A 513 -26.42 -33.91 7.73
CA THR A 513 -27.29 -33.52 6.61
C THR A 513 -28.11 -32.29 7.00
N PRO A 514 -28.16 -31.23 6.16
CA PRO A 514 -28.96 -30.03 6.42
C PRO A 514 -30.43 -30.30 6.07
N PHE A 515 -31.13 -31.08 6.91
CA PHE A 515 -32.48 -31.57 6.64
C PHE A 515 -33.50 -30.44 6.48
N ASN A 516 -33.35 -29.32 7.20
CA ASN A 516 -34.30 -28.21 7.10
C ASN A 516 -34.17 -27.50 5.75
N LEU A 517 -32.95 -27.25 5.29
CA LEU A 517 -32.71 -26.70 3.96
C LEU A 517 -33.12 -27.66 2.84
N GLN A 518 -32.90 -28.97 3.00
CA GLN A 518 -33.37 -29.99 2.05
C GLN A 518 -34.90 -30.11 2.00
N ALA A 519 -35.58 -29.97 3.14
CA ALA A 519 -37.04 -29.93 3.19
C ALA A 519 -37.57 -28.70 2.47
N LEU A 520 -37.02 -27.52 2.76
CA LEU A 520 -37.37 -26.26 2.11
C LEU A 520 -37.13 -26.30 0.59
N ALA A 521 -36.11 -27.04 0.13
CA ALA A 521 -35.84 -27.23 -1.29
C ALA A 521 -36.98 -27.89 -2.07
N LYS A 522 -37.87 -28.63 -1.40
CA LYS A 522 -39.04 -29.29 -2.01
C LYS A 522 -40.27 -28.38 -2.08
N GLU A 523 -40.23 -27.23 -1.42
CA GLU A 523 -41.33 -26.27 -1.43
C GLU A 523 -41.34 -25.42 -2.71
N ASN A 524 -42.54 -25.01 -3.12
CA ASN A 524 -42.74 -24.15 -4.29
C ASN A 524 -42.51 -22.67 -3.99
N ASN A 525 -42.81 -22.21 -2.77
CA ASN A 525 -42.72 -20.81 -2.37
C ASN A 525 -41.61 -20.64 -1.32
N VAL A 526 -40.41 -20.29 -1.78
CA VAL A 526 -39.26 -20.04 -0.91
C VAL A 526 -39.13 -18.54 -0.63
N THR A 527 -38.89 -18.17 0.63
CA THR A 527 -38.65 -16.79 1.06
C THR A 527 -37.26 -16.66 1.68
N ALA A 528 -36.70 -15.45 1.70
CA ALA A 528 -35.42 -15.15 2.33
C ALA A 528 -35.42 -15.49 3.81
N LYS A 529 -36.53 -15.17 4.49
CA LYS A 529 -36.74 -15.52 5.90
C LYS A 529 -36.78 -17.04 6.09
N GLY A 530 -37.50 -17.76 5.22
CA GLY A 530 -37.58 -19.22 5.28
C GLY A 530 -36.21 -19.89 5.10
N ILE A 531 -35.40 -19.41 4.15
CA ILE A 531 -34.01 -19.88 3.99
C ILE A 531 -33.19 -19.61 5.26
N ALA A 532 -33.28 -18.41 5.82
CA ALA A 532 -32.53 -18.05 7.03
C ALA A 532 -32.95 -18.91 8.24
N GLU A 533 -34.25 -19.09 8.49
CA GLU A 533 -34.76 -19.93 9.57
C GLU A 533 -34.36 -21.39 9.41
N ALA A 534 -34.44 -21.94 8.19
CA ALA A 534 -33.96 -23.30 7.90
C ALA A 534 -32.45 -23.42 8.13
N THR A 535 -31.67 -22.44 7.69
CA THR A 535 -30.21 -22.39 7.90
C THR A 535 -29.87 -22.35 9.39
N PHE A 536 -30.56 -21.53 10.18
CA PHE A 536 -30.30 -21.46 11.62
C PHE A 536 -30.62 -22.76 12.34
N LYS A 537 -31.72 -23.43 11.98
CA LYS A 537 -32.05 -24.76 12.54
C LYS A 537 -31.01 -25.81 12.20
N ASP A 538 -30.49 -25.80 10.97
CA ASP A 538 -29.43 -26.72 10.55
C ASP A 538 -28.11 -26.41 11.29
N LEU A 539 -27.79 -25.13 11.52
CA LEU A 539 -26.66 -24.73 12.37
C LEU A 539 -26.84 -25.16 13.84
N ASP A 540 -28.03 -24.98 14.41
CA ASP A 540 -28.34 -25.43 15.77
C ASP A 540 -28.21 -26.95 15.90
N TYR A 541 -28.66 -27.71 14.89
CA TYR A 541 -28.49 -29.16 14.83
C TYR A 541 -27.01 -29.58 14.74
N ALA A 542 -26.19 -28.85 13.98
CA ALA A 542 -24.74 -29.07 13.97
C ALA A 542 -24.12 -28.85 15.36
N ASP A 543 -24.53 -27.78 16.05
CA ASP A 543 -24.08 -27.48 17.41
C ASP A 543 -24.50 -28.59 18.40
N GLU A 544 -25.72 -29.14 18.28
CA GLU A 544 -26.21 -30.30 19.05
C GLU A 544 -25.40 -31.59 18.81
N MET A 545 -24.93 -31.79 17.57
CA MET A 545 -24.01 -32.88 17.23
C MET A 545 -22.56 -32.61 17.66
N HIS A 546 -22.28 -31.44 18.27
CA HIS A 546 -20.92 -30.97 18.55
C HIS A 546 -20.03 -30.88 17.30
N LEU A 547 -20.65 -30.60 16.14
CA LEU A 547 -19.98 -30.49 14.86
C LEU A 547 -19.75 -29.02 14.51
N GLY A 548 -18.49 -28.61 14.52
CA GLY A 548 -18.10 -27.21 14.33
C GLY A 548 -18.33 -26.65 12.91
N ALA A 549 -18.25 -25.33 12.79
CA ALA A 549 -18.47 -24.60 11.54
C ALA A 549 -17.50 -25.02 10.42
N ALA A 550 -16.25 -25.39 10.73
CA ALA A 550 -15.28 -25.82 9.71
C ALA A 550 -15.71 -27.12 9.02
N SER A 551 -16.43 -28.01 9.72
CA SER A 551 -17.02 -29.22 9.16
C SER A 551 -18.28 -28.95 8.32
N THR A 552 -19.09 -27.96 8.69
CA THR A 552 -20.44 -27.80 8.12
C THR A 552 -20.59 -26.67 7.12
N VAL A 553 -19.66 -25.70 7.10
CA VAL A 553 -19.80 -24.46 6.30
C VAL A 553 -20.05 -24.72 4.82
N ASP A 554 -19.31 -25.63 4.19
CA ASP A 554 -19.49 -25.91 2.75
C ASP A 554 -20.84 -26.57 2.46
N ILE A 555 -21.28 -27.47 3.34
CA ILE A 555 -22.51 -28.25 3.18
C ILE A 555 -23.72 -27.31 3.27
N ILE A 556 -23.75 -26.51 4.33
CA ILE A 556 -24.82 -25.54 4.59
C ILE A 556 -24.79 -24.42 3.54
N SER A 557 -23.60 -23.88 3.21
CA SER A 557 -23.46 -22.81 2.21
C SER A 557 -23.91 -23.23 0.82
N LYS A 558 -23.58 -24.46 0.42
CA LYS A 558 -24.06 -25.03 -0.84
C LYS A 558 -25.57 -25.24 -0.81
N ALA A 559 -26.12 -25.74 0.30
CA ALA A 559 -27.55 -25.99 0.45
C ALA A 559 -28.37 -24.70 0.35
N PHE A 560 -28.11 -23.69 1.20
CA PHE A 560 -28.87 -22.43 1.13
C PHE A 560 -28.56 -21.66 -0.15
N GLY A 561 -27.31 -21.71 -0.65
CA GLY A 561 -26.90 -21.05 -1.89
C GLY A 561 -27.71 -21.53 -3.09
N SER A 562 -28.03 -22.84 -3.15
CA SER A 562 -28.89 -23.40 -4.21
C SER A 562 -30.33 -22.88 -4.16
N LEU A 563 -30.82 -22.47 -2.98
CA LEU A 563 -32.17 -21.95 -2.79
C LEU A 563 -32.29 -20.46 -3.15
N LEU A 564 -31.18 -19.71 -3.13
CA LEU A 564 -31.19 -18.29 -3.47
C LEU A 564 -31.71 -18.04 -4.89
N GLY A 565 -31.43 -18.95 -5.83
CA GLY A 565 -31.94 -18.86 -7.21
C GLY A 565 -33.46 -19.02 -7.34
N LYS A 566 -34.15 -19.48 -6.29
CA LYS A 566 -35.62 -19.59 -6.25
C LYS A 566 -36.29 -18.32 -5.73
N LEU A 567 -35.53 -17.37 -5.17
CA LEU A 567 -36.10 -16.15 -4.60
C LEU A 567 -36.51 -15.17 -5.71
N SER A 568 -37.59 -14.43 -5.47
CA SER A 568 -37.88 -13.23 -6.27
C SER A 568 -36.78 -12.17 -6.07
N PRO A 569 -36.62 -11.21 -6.98
CA PRO A 569 -35.64 -10.13 -6.81
C PRO A 569 -35.79 -9.38 -5.48
N GLN A 570 -37.02 -9.14 -5.02
CA GLN A 570 -37.26 -8.48 -3.73
C GLN A 570 -36.81 -9.33 -2.53
N GLU A 571 -37.11 -10.63 -2.54
CA GLU A 571 -36.68 -11.54 -1.47
C GLU A 571 -35.16 -11.76 -1.51
N LEU A 572 -34.55 -11.82 -2.69
CA LEU A 572 -33.10 -11.93 -2.82
C LEU A 572 -32.37 -10.70 -2.24
N LYS A 573 -32.89 -9.49 -2.51
CA LYS A 573 -32.40 -8.26 -1.89
C LYS A 573 -32.57 -8.27 -0.37
N LYS A 574 -33.73 -8.73 0.11
CA LYS A 574 -33.99 -8.90 1.56
C LYS A 574 -32.99 -9.86 2.21
N PHE A 575 -32.66 -10.97 1.53
CA PHE A 575 -31.61 -11.88 1.98
C PHE A 575 -30.26 -11.19 2.08
N ALA A 576 -29.88 -10.43 1.04
CA ALA A 576 -28.64 -9.67 1.00
C ALA A 576 -28.53 -8.64 2.14
N CYS A 577 -29.62 -7.95 2.46
CA CYS A 577 -29.64 -6.91 3.49
C CYS A 577 -29.63 -7.46 4.91
N HIS A 578 -30.37 -8.55 5.17
CA HIS A 578 -30.71 -8.94 6.55
C HIS A 578 -30.10 -10.26 7.01
N TYR A 579 -29.99 -11.27 6.13
CA TYR A 579 -29.72 -12.63 6.58
C TYR A 579 -28.32 -13.14 6.25
N GLY A 580 -27.77 -12.77 5.09
CA GLY A 580 -26.47 -13.32 4.64
C GLY A 580 -25.32 -13.06 5.62
N ASN A 581 -25.26 -11.87 6.23
CA ASN A 581 -24.23 -11.56 7.23
C ASN A 581 -24.48 -12.24 8.59
N GLU A 582 -25.75 -12.47 8.97
CA GLU A 582 -26.07 -13.17 10.22
C GLU A 582 -25.67 -14.64 10.15
N ILE A 583 -25.99 -15.31 9.04
CA ILE A 583 -25.54 -16.67 8.75
C ILE A 583 -24.02 -16.74 8.77
N GLY A 584 -23.34 -15.82 8.07
CA GLY A 584 -21.88 -15.78 8.02
C GLY A 584 -21.21 -15.57 9.38
N ARG A 585 -21.86 -14.96 10.38
CA ARG A 585 -21.32 -14.84 11.74
C ARG A 585 -21.26 -16.17 12.48
N ARG A 586 -22.20 -17.08 12.22
CA ARG A 586 -22.25 -18.43 12.82
C ARG A 586 -21.36 -19.45 12.10
N GLN A 587 -20.96 -19.15 10.87
CA GLN A 587 -20.11 -20.02 10.04
C GLN A 587 -18.66 -19.54 9.95
N ARG A 588 -18.17 -18.82 10.97
CA ARG A 588 -16.80 -18.30 10.94
C ARG A 588 -15.82 -19.43 11.15
N CYS A 589 -14.86 -19.53 10.23
CA CYS A 589 -13.72 -20.40 10.34
C CYS A 589 -12.42 -19.60 10.48
N ALA A 590 -11.39 -20.24 11.02
CA ALA A 590 -10.03 -19.73 11.09
C ALA A 590 -9.02 -20.84 10.79
N GLY A 591 -7.78 -20.44 10.50
CA GLY A 591 -6.69 -21.39 10.34
C GLY A 591 -6.28 -22.04 11.67
N TYR A 592 -5.87 -23.30 11.60
CA TYR A 592 -5.43 -24.09 12.76
C TYR A 592 -4.37 -23.40 13.62
N HIS A 593 -3.50 -22.59 13.00
CA HIS A 593 -2.47 -21.83 13.70
C HIS A 593 -3.03 -20.82 14.73
N TYR A 594 -4.23 -20.26 14.51
CA TYR A 594 -4.88 -19.40 15.50
C TYR A 594 -5.41 -20.21 16.68
N SER A 595 -6.11 -21.31 16.40
CA SER A 595 -6.70 -22.17 17.43
C SER A 595 -5.66 -22.85 18.29
N LYS A 596 -4.54 -23.28 17.70
CA LYS A 596 -3.41 -23.85 18.45
C LYS A 596 -2.89 -22.90 19.54
N VAL A 597 -2.79 -21.60 19.25
CA VAL A 597 -2.38 -20.59 20.25
C VAL A 597 -3.42 -20.48 21.36
N ILE A 598 -4.71 -20.45 20.99
CA ILE A 598 -5.81 -20.37 21.94
C ILE A 598 -5.84 -21.60 22.86
N ASP A 599 -5.68 -22.80 22.31
CA ASP A 599 -5.75 -24.05 23.07
C ASP A 599 -4.57 -24.16 24.03
N GLY A 600 -3.36 -23.78 23.60
CA GLY A 600 -2.21 -23.66 24.51
C GLY A 600 -2.48 -22.68 25.67
N LEU A 601 -3.06 -21.51 25.38
CA LEU A 601 -3.43 -20.56 26.43
C LEU A 601 -4.54 -21.09 27.37
N LYS A 602 -5.46 -21.93 26.88
CA LYS A 602 -6.47 -22.59 27.74
C LYS A 602 -5.83 -23.63 28.65
N GLU A 603 -4.92 -24.45 28.13
CA GLU A 603 -4.17 -25.45 28.91
C GLU A 603 -3.34 -24.79 30.02
N GLU A 604 -2.79 -23.60 29.75
CA GLU A 604 -2.08 -22.77 30.74
C GLU A 604 -3.00 -22.03 31.72
N GLY A 605 -4.33 -22.07 31.54
CA GLY A 605 -5.29 -21.30 32.34
C GLY A 605 -5.23 -19.79 32.11
N ARG A 606 -4.70 -19.36 30.96
CA ARG A 606 -4.45 -17.96 30.58
C ARG A 606 -5.44 -17.42 29.54
N PHE A 607 -6.48 -18.17 29.19
CA PHE A 607 -7.51 -17.72 28.25
C PHE A 607 -8.91 -17.81 28.87
N HIS A 608 -9.68 -16.74 28.69
CA HIS A 608 -11.09 -16.68 29.08
C HIS A 608 -11.92 -16.01 27.98
N HIS A 609 -13.15 -16.51 27.74
CA HIS A 609 -14.06 -15.94 26.75
C HIS A 609 -15.41 -15.63 27.39
N ILE A 610 -15.78 -14.35 27.32
CA ILE A 610 -17.03 -13.80 27.82
C ILE A 610 -18.04 -13.67 26.67
N ALA A 611 -19.23 -14.25 26.87
CA ALA A 611 -20.40 -14.00 26.03
C ALA A 611 -21.06 -12.66 26.43
N GLY A 612 -20.80 -11.60 25.66
CA GLY A 612 -21.30 -10.28 26.03
C GLY A 612 -21.07 -9.19 24.99
N ARG A 613 -21.54 -7.98 25.31
CA ARG A 613 -21.30 -6.75 24.53
C ARG A 613 -20.64 -5.69 25.38
N PHE A 614 -19.57 -5.10 24.86
CA PHE A 614 -18.86 -4.02 25.53
C PHE A 614 -19.80 -2.87 25.88
N THR A 615 -19.72 -2.37 27.12
CA THR A 615 -20.45 -1.18 27.56
C THR A 615 -19.48 -0.06 27.91
N ASN A 616 -18.53 -0.33 28.81
CA ASN A 616 -17.56 0.68 29.25
C ASN A 616 -16.30 0.05 29.87
N ILE A 617 -15.31 0.89 30.16
CA ILE A 617 -14.20 0.59 31.06
C ILE A 617 -14.30 1.51 32.26
N ILE A 618 -14.37 0.92 33.46
CA ILE A 618 -14.57 1.64 34.72
C ILE A 618 -13.26 1.66 35.49
N LYS A 619 -12.86 2.85 35.96
CA LYS A 619 -11.74 3.01 36.88
C LYS A 619 -12.20 2.77 38.31
N THR A 620 -11.54 1.85 39.00
CA THR A 620 -11.79 1.51 40.40
C THR A 620 -11.03 2.42 41.36
N GLU A 621 -11.39 2.41 42.65
CA GLU A 621 -10.73 3.20 43.70
C GLU A 621 -9.23 2.87 43.85
N ASN A 622 -8.82 1.66 43.47
CA ASN A 622 -7.42 1.20 43.52
C ASN A 622 -6.58 1.60 42.29
N ASN A 623 -7.07 2.50 41.43
CA ASN A 623 -6.42 2.89 40.16
C ASN A 623 -6.27 1.71 39.17
N GLU A 624 -7.08 0.66 39.32
CA GLU A 624 -7.24 -0.45 38.40
C GLU A 624 -8.48 -0.23 37.52
N TYR A 625 -8.55 -0.90 36.37
CA TYR A 625 -9.67 -0.76 35.45
C TYR A 625 -10.40 -2.09 35.28
N SER A 626 -11.72 -2.05 35.19
CA SER A 626 -12.56 -3.24 34.99
C SER A 626 -13.47 -3.07 33.77
N LEU A 627 -13.74 -4.19 33.09
CA LEU A 627 -14.70 -4.24 31.99
C LEU A 627 -16.14 -4.19 32.52
N GLU A 628 -16.93 -3.24 32.02
CA GLU A 628 -18.38 -3.27 32.11
C GLU A 628 -18.97 -3.77 30.78
N TYR A 629 -19.83 -4.78 30.85
CA TYR A 629 -20.41 -5.41 29.66
C TYR A 629 -21.85 -5.88 29.90
N LEU A 630 -22.64 -5.88 28.83
CA LEU A 630 -23.94 -6.52 28.79
C LEU A 630 -23.73 -8.02 28.57
N ASP A 631 -24.05 -8.82 29.58
CA ASP A 631 -24.01 -10.28 29.51
C ASP A 631 -25.16 -10.79 28.63
N THR A 632 -24.84 -11.45 27.52
CA THR A 632 -25.86 -11.83 26.53
C THR A 632 -26.70 -13.02 26.97
N GLN A 633 -26.26 -13.77 27.97
CA GLN A 633 -27.01 -14.88 28.56
C GLN A 633 -28.08 -14.39 29.54
N SER A 634 -27.72 -13.53 30.51
CA SER A 634 -28.67 -12.98 31.49
C SER A 634 -29.41 -11.73 31.03
N GLY A 635 -28.89 -11.02 30.03
CA GLY A 635 -29.43 -9.73 29.58
C GLY A 635 -29.16 -8.57 30.54
N GLN A 636 -28.25 -8.74 31.51
CA GLN A 636 -27.92 -7.73 32.53
C GLN A 636 -26.49 -7.19 32.35
N ASN A 637 -26.27 -5.94 32.75
CA ASN A 637 -24.92 -5.39 32.81
C ASN A 637 -24.15 -5.99 33.99
N LYS A 638 -22.93 -6.44 33.72
CA LYS A 638 -21.99 -7.01 34.70
C LYS A 638 -20.67 -6.25 34.65
N ILE A 639 -19.96 -6.27 35.77
CA ILE A 639 -18.59 -5.78 35.88
C ILE A 639 -17.69 -7.01 36.06
N SER A 640 -16.63 -7.09 35.27
CA SER A 640 -15.61 -8.13 35.42
C SER A 640 -14.90 -7.98 36.76
N GLU A 641 -14.78 -9.08 37.51
CA GLU A 641 -14.01 -9.14 38.74
C GLU A 641 -12.51 -8.94 38.47
N GLU A 642 -12.06 -9.32 37.29
CA GLU A 642 -10.67 -9.20 36.88
C GLU A 642 -10.38 -7.81 36.32
N SER A 643 -9.26 -7.21 36.74
CA SER A 643 -8.79 -5.96 36.15
C SER A 643 -8.25 -6.17 34.74
N VAL A 644 -8.35 -5.14 33.91
CA VAL A 644 -7.84 -5.05 32.55
C VAL A 644 -6.78 -3.97 32.49
N HIS A 645 -5.75 -4.19 31.68
CA HIS A 645 -4.62 -3.24 31.54
C HIS A 645 -4.36 -2.88 30.08
N LEU A 646 -4.67 -3.78 29.16
CA LEU A 646 -4.61 -3.56 27.72
C LEU A 646 -5.95 -3.95 27.11
N VAL A 647 -6.62 -3.02 26.44
CA VAL A 647 -7.88 -3.27 25.74
C VAL A 647 -7.70 -3.00 24.26
N ILE A 648 -8.12 -3.94 23.43
CA ILE A 648 -7.99 -3.85 21.97
C ILE A 648 -9.37 -4.04 21.35
N ASN A 649 -9.87 -3.00 20.70
CA ASN A 649 -11.13 -3.00 19.99
C ASN A 649 -10.98 -3.70 18.64
N CYS A 650 -11.77 -4.75 18.43
CA CYS A 650 -11.85 -5.50 17.18
C CYS A 650 -13.32 -5.70 16.75
N VAL A 651 -14.27 -4.87 17.22
CA VAL A 651 -15.72 -5.05 16.96
C VAL A 651 -16.11 -4.84 15.49
N GLY A 652 -15.19 -4.32 14.67
CA GLY A 652 -15.40 -4.05 13.25
C GLY A 652 -15.94 -2.64 13.01
N SER A 653 -16.56 -2.46 11.85
CA SER A 653 -16.93 -1.14 11.35
C SER A 653 -18.26 -0.60 11.90
N THR A 654 -18.42 0.72 11.79
CA THR A 654 -19.70 1.40 11.98
C THR A 654 -20.71 1.07 10.85
N ASN A 655 -21.85 1.74 10.84
CA ASN A 655 -22.84 1.67 9.76
C ASN A 655 -23.13 3.07 9.18
N LEU A 656 -23.68 3.12 7.96
CA LEU A 656 -23.99 4.36 7.22
C LEU A 656 -25.05 5.23 7.88
N THR A 657 -25.76 4.72 8.90
CA THR A 657 -26.81 5.47 9.63
C THR A 657 -26.29 6.18 10.88
N LYS A 658 -25.01 6.03 11.23
CA LYS A 658 -24.39 6.72 12.37
C LYS A 658 -23.84 8.09 11.98
N ASN A 659 -23.76 9.00 12.95
CA ASN A 659 -23.23 10.35 12.76
C ASN A 659 -21.71 10.42 12.50
N ASN A 660 -20.96 9.36 12.79
CA ASN A 660 -19.49 9.31 12.70
C ASN A 660 -19.01 8.54 11.46
N ILE A 661 -19.53 8.91 10.27
CA ILE A 661 -19.04 8.40 8.98
C ILE A 661 -18.05 9.40 8.34
N PRO A 662 -17.16 8.95 7.44
CA PRO A 662 -16.22 9.85 6.76
C PRO A 662 -16.92 11.00 6.03
N GLU A 663 -16.28 12.17 6.02
CA GLU A 663 -16.78 13.41 5.42
C GLU A 663 -17.27 13.20 3.98
N LEU A 664 -16.47 12.51 3.14
CA LEU A 664 -16.87 12.15 1.78
C LEU A 664 -18.20 11.41 1.73
N LEU A 665 -18.38 10.36 2.54
CA LEU A 665 -19.61 9.56 2.50
C LEU A 665 -20.81 10.37 3.00
N LYS A 666 -20.61 11.21 4.02
CA LYS A 666 -21.64 12.12 4.52
C LYS A 666 -22.09 13.10 3.42
N ASN A 667 -21.14 13.75 2.75
CA ASN A 667 -21.43 14.70 1.68
C ASN A 667 -22.17 14.04 0.50
N LEU A 668 -21.79 12.81 0.13
CA LEU A 668 -22.49 12.06 -0.93
C LEU A 668 -23.93 11.68 -0.55
N ILE A 669 -24.19 11.39 0.71
CA ILE A 669 -25.54 11.12 1.23
C ILE A 669 -26.36 12.43 1.25
N ASP A 670 -25.81 13.50 1.81
CA ASP A 670 -26.48 14.80 1.95
C ASP A 670 -26.87 15.40 0.58
N LYS A 671 -26.03 15.18 -0.45
CA LYS A 671 -26.32 15.58 -1.85
C LYS A 671 -27.26 14.62 -2.59
N GLY A 672 -27.61 13.48 -1.99
CA GLY A 672 -28.42 12.44 -2.64
C GLY A 672 -27.73 11.71 -3.79
N TYR A 673 -26.39 11.71 -3.83
CA TYR A 673 -25.61 10.95 -4.82
C TYR A 673 -25.47 9.48 -4.45
N CYS A 674 -25.54 9.17 -3.15
CA CYS A 674 -25.53 7.81 -2.63
C CYS A 674 -26.62 7.65 -1.58
N LYS A 675 -27.49 6.63 -1.74
CA LYS A 675 -28.57 6.34 -0.78
C LYS A 675 -28.26 5.06 0.00
N PRO A 676 -28.07 5.10 1.33
CA PRO A 676 -27.86 3.89 2.12
C PRO A 676 -29.04 2.92 1.97
N ASN A 677 -28.75 1.63 1.78
CA ASN A 677 -29.76 0.59 1.68
C ASN A 677 -30.04 -0.08 3.04
N ASP A 678 -31.00 -1.01 3.07
CA ASP A 678 -31.47 -1.65 4.31
C ASP A 678 -30.41 -2.47 5.06
N SER A 679 -29.29 -2.83 4.40
CA SER A 679 -28.15 -3.46 5.07
C SER A 679 -27.47 -2.52 6.07
N LYS A 680 -27.65 -1.21 5.90
CA LYS A 680 -26.95 -0.12 6.60
C LYS A 680 -25.43 -0.10 6.38
N ILE A 681 -24.91 -0.98 5.53
CA ILE A 681 -23.48 -1.09 5.20
C ILE A 681 -23.23 -0.50 3.82
N GLY A 682 -24.06 -0.86 2.83
CA GLY A 682 -23.90 -0.43 1.46
C GLY A 682 -24.92 0.60 0.98
N PHE A 683 -24.67 1.10 -0.23
CA PHE A 683 -25.51 2.04 -0.96
C PHE A 683 -26.35 1.30 -2.01
N ASP A 684 -27.55 1.81 -2.32
CA ASP A 684 -28.32 1.35 -3.47
C ASP A 684 -27.59 1.73 -4.78
N VAL A 685 -27.46 0.76 -5.69
CA VAL A 685 -26.90 0.97 -7.03
C VAL A 685 -27.74 0.26 -8.10
N ASN A 686 -27.57 0.65 -9.36
CA ASN A 686 -28.15 -0.06 -10.52
C ASN A 686 -27.28 -1.27 -10.94
N GLU A 687 -27.70 -2.01 -11.98
CA GLU A 687 -26.95 -3.15 -12.54
C GLU A 687 -25.57 -2.78 -13.13
N ALA A 688 -25.33 -1.49 -13.39
CA ALA A 688 -24.02 -0.97 -13.80
C ALA A 688 -23.15 -0.51 -12.62
N LEU A 689 -23.56 -0.86 -11.39
CA LEU A 689 -22.91 -0.49 -10.13
C LEU A 689 -22.89 1.04 -9.90
N GLU A 690 -23.80 1.79 -10.51
CA GLU A 690 -23.91 3.24 -10.32
C GLU A 690 -24.89 3.62 -9.21
N SER A 691 -24.48 4.50 -8.31
CA SER A 691 -25.39 5.16 -7.36
C SER A 691 -25.96 6.46 -7.93
N LYS A 692 -25.19 7.10 -8.82
CA LYS A 692 -25.54 8.26 -9.63
C LYS A 692 -24.85 8.07 -10.98
N GLU A 693 -25.44 8.56 -12.06
CA GLU A 693 -24.83 8.47 -13.40
C GLU A 693 -23.34 8.90 -13.37
N ASN A 694 -22.47 8.01 -13.85
CA ASN A 694 -21.00 8.09 -13.85
C ASN A 694 -20.30 8.08 -12.47
N LEU A 695 -21.04 7.84 -11.38
CA LEU A 695 -20.51 7.54 -10.05
C LEU A 695 -20.79 6.08 -9.71
N HIS A 696 -19.76 5.26 -9.84
CA HIS A 696 -19.82 3.82 -9.58
C HIS A 696 -19.31 3.50 -8.18
N ILE A 697 -19.82 2.44 -7.57
CA ILE A 697 -19.39 1.95 -6.26
C ILE A 697 -18.85 0.52 -6.42
N VAL A 698 -17.71 0.23 -5.80
CA VAL A 698 -17.16 -1.13 -5.78
C VAL A 698 -16.58 -1.45 -4.40
N GLY A 699 -16.61 -2.73 -4.03
CA GLY A 699 -16.13 -3.20 -2.72
C GLY A 699 -17.23 -3.25 -1.66
N PRO A 700 -16.88 -3.18 -0.35
CA PRO A 700 -17.79 -3.44 0.77
C PRO A 700 -19.08 -2.61 0.79
N LEU A 701 -19.04 -1.40 0.22
CA LEU A 701 -20.20 -0.51 0.12
C LEU A 701 -21.27 -0.97 -0.88
N LEU A 702 -21.07 -2.12 -1.55
CA LEU A 702 -22.10 -2.79 -2.34
C LEU A 702 -22.97 -3.77 -1.54
N ALA A 703 -22.71 -3.97 -0.24
CA ALA A 703 -23.52 -4.85 0.60
C ALA A 703 -25.01 -4.47 0.56
N GLY A 704 -25.90 -5.46 0.45
CA GLY A 704 -27.35 -5.29 0.33
C GLY A 704 -27.87 -5.21 -1.11
N ASN A 705 -27.01 -5.30 -2.13
CA ASN A 705 -27.42 -5.28 -3.53
C ASN A 705 -27.49 -6.70 -4.14
N THR A 706 -28.01 -6.77 -5.36
CA THR A 706 -28.09 -7.98 -6.18
C THR A 706 -27.56 -7.68 -7.57
N PHE A 707 -26.78 -8.59 -8.15
CA PHE A 707 -26.29 -8.48 -9.53
C PHE A 707 -26.36 -9.83 -10.21
N GLU A 708 -26.81 -9.88 -11.46
CA GLU A 708 -26.93 -11.13 -12.23
C GLU A 708 -27.68 -12.25 -11.48
N GLY A 709 -28.72 -11.88 -10.71
CA GLY A 709 -29.50 -12.83 -9.90
C GLY A 709 -28.76 -13.38 -8.67
N LYS A 710 -27.63 -12.78 -8.25
CA LYS A 710 -26.86 -13.17 -7.05
C LYS A 710 -26.92 -12.07 -6.00
N ALA A 711 -27.18 -12.47 -4.74
CA ALA A 711 -27.16 -11.57 -3.60
C ALA A 711 -25.74 -11.22 -3.15
N VAL A 712 -25.51 -9.95 -2.78
CA VAL A 712 -24.24 -9.42 -2.28
C VAL A 712 -24.45 -8.86 -0.88
N TRP A 713 -24.05 -9.59 0.16
CA TRP A 713 -24.17 -9.15 1.57
C TRP A 713 -22.84 -8.79 2.23
N HIS A 714 -21.72 -9.28 1.69
CA HIS A 714 -20.37 -8.87 2.05
C HIS A 714 -19.45 -8.96 0.83
N VAL A 715 -18.50 -8.02 0.71
CA VAL A 715 -17.54 -7.95 -0.41
C VAL A 715 -16.11 -7.87 0.14
N GLU A 716 -15.76 -8.87 0.93
CA GLU A 716 -14.40 -9.04 1.49
C GLU A 716 -13.74 -10.34 1.00
N HIS A 717 -14.52 -11.21 0.33
CA HIS A 717 -14.02 -12.42 -0.31
C HIS A 717 -13.50 -12.09 -1.72
N CYS A 718 -12.26 -12.46 -2.03
CA CYS A 718 -11.61 -12.10 -3.30
C CYS A 718 -12.37 -12.63 -4.53
N GLY A 719 -13.07 -13.76 -4.44
CA GLY A 719 -13.89 -14.27 -5.54
C GLY A 719 -15.03 -13.33 -5.91
N ARG A 720 -15.72 -12.77 -4.91
CA ARG A 720 -16.76 -11.74 -5.15
C ARG A 720 -16.17 -10.44 -5.69
N ILE A 721 -15.00 -10.04 -5.16
CA ILE A 721 -14.31 -8.84 -5.62
C ILE A 721 -13.95 -8.96 -7.10
N ILE A 722 -13.34 -10.08 -7.51
CA ILE A 722 -12.95 -10.35 -8.90
C ILE A 722 -14.18 -10.32 -9.82
N TRP A 723 -15.26 -11.01 -9.44
CA TRP A 723 -16.51 -11.02 -10.22
C TRP A 723 -17.10 -9.61 -10.40
N LEU A 724 -17.28 -8.85 -9.32
CA LEU A 724 -17.84 -7.50 -9.39
C LEU A 724 -16.92 -6.52 -10.13
N SER A 725 -15.60 -6.70 -10.01
CA SER A 725 -14.61 -5.94 -10.78
C SER A 725 -14.73 -6.22 -12.28
N HIS A 726 -15.02 -7.46 -12.66
CA HIS A 726 -15.28 -7.82 -14.06
C HIS A 726 -16.53 -7.12 -14.59
N VAL A 727 -17.65 -7.18 -13.85
CA VAL A 727 -18.91 -6.48 -14.21
C VAL A 727 -18.66 -4.99 -14.42
N LEU A 728 -17.97 -4.32 -13.47
CA LEU A 728 -17.68 -2.89 -13.60
C LEU A 728 -16.73 -2.58 -14.77
N SER A 729 -15.70 -3.40 -14.97
CA SER A 729 -14.73 -3.18 -16.05
C SER A 729 -15.37 -3.22 -17.44
N GLN A 730 -16.35 -4.10 -17.66
CA GLN A 730 -17.16 -4.11 -18.89
C GLN A 730 -17.92 -2.80 -19.04
N LYS A 731 -18.63 -2.34 -17.99
CA LYS A 731 -19.38 -1.06 -18.06
C LYS A 731 -18.50 0.15 -18.34
N ILE A 732 -17.27 0.16 -17.82
CA ILE A 732 -16.29 1.19 -18.14
C ILE A 732 -15.88 1.09 -19.62
N ASN A 733 -15.60 -0.11 -20.12
CA ASN A 733 -15.24 -0.36 -21.51
C ASN A 733 -16.35 0.05 -22.49
N ASP A 734 -17.58 -0.43 -22.28
CA ASP A 734 -18.74 -0.17 -23.13
C ASP A 734 -18.95 1.35 -23.29
N TYR A 735 -18.81 2.10 -22.19
CA TYR A 735 -18.94 3.56 -22.19
C TYR A 735 -17.90 4.26 -23.07
N PHE A 736 -16.64 3.84 -23.00
CA PHE A 736 -15.55 4.52 -23.72
C PHE A 736 -15.37 4.06 -25.16
N PHE A 737 -15.73 2.81 -25.48
CA PHE A 737 -15.35 2.14 -26.73
C PHE A 737 -16.51 1.53 -27.53
N GLU A 738 -17.68 1.27 -26.95
CA GLU A 738 -18.82 0.68 -27.69
C GLU A 738 -19.86 1.72 -28.15
N ASN A 739 -19.86 2.93 -27.59
CA ASN A 739 -20.83 3.99 -27.93
C ASN A 739 -20.43 4.89 -29.12
N THR A 740 -19.42 4.53 -29.93
CA THR A 740 -18.98 5.34 -31.07
C THR A 740 -19.75 5.09 -32.38
N GLU A 741 -20.67 4.12 -32.45
CA GLU A 741 -21.48 3.87 -33.66
C GLU A 741 -22.87 4.56 -33.70
N LEU A 742 -23.24 5.42 -32.74
CA LEU A 742 -24.55 6.11 -32.74
C LEU A 742 -24.47 7.61 -32.40
N LYS A 743 -23.51 8.33 -32.99
CA LYS A 743 -23.56 9.80 -33.11
C LYS A 743 -23.13 10.26 -34.50
N GLU A 744 -23.76 9.71 -35.54
CA GLU A 744 -23.95 10.42 -36.80
C GLU A 744 -25.47 10.47 -37.07
N ASP A 745 -25.95 11.70 -37.30
CA ASP A 745 -27.28 12.12 -37.75
C ASP A 745 -28.52 11.93 -36.83
N CYS A 746 -28.83 12.98 -36.06
CA CYS A 746 -30.16 13.63 -36.00
C CYS A 746 -30.05 15.08 -35.52
#